data_AF-A0A3A9HRN3-F1
#
_entry.id   AF-A0A3A9HRN3-F1
#
_cell.length_a   1.000
_cell.length_b   1.000
_cell.length_c   1.000
_cell.angle_alpha   90.00
_cell.angle_beta   90.00
_cell.angle_gamma   90.00
#
_symmetry.space_group_name_H-M   'P 1'
#
loop_
_entity.id
_entity.type
_entity.pdbx_description
1 polymer ?
#
loop_
_entity_poly.entity_id
_entity_poly.type
_entity_poly.pdbx_seq_one_letter_code
_entity_poly.pdbx_strand_id
1 'polypeptide(L)'
;MQNITGDVINQINTTTSNPVTNISAKFGVTAETGTKKTVTLAKDTEPTVKFEGDGTYIKSAMTADGVKYNLDTTALNNAITNITNPLVTAGLKFDANVGGVQTNKLGSTIKIQGAGTETDDKYSGENVKTKIAQDTAGNTTIDILLNKDLKAASVIVGKDGKDGKIGVAGANGKDGVTIWSEGPTGQNGVDGHIGLTGKDGASADIHVKDGAPGLDGTTLTRIVYEDKNGTSHEVATLDDGLKYAGDDGQGDASKIIAKKLNTRLDIVSGADATKLTDGNIGVNNVGGKLKIQLAQNLNLGSSGSVTSGSSVLNAGGLTITNALDPTKTVSLTDAGLNNGNHQITNVASGGTTETNAANIKDVKDAIAASQTTLTDKGLKFAGDSGTSVGRKLGETLKISGGADVSKLADDNIGVITDPANGELKVKLARNLNLTAAGSLTIGDTLLNGSGLTITGGPVITKTSVNMGGQVVHGVANGAAATDAVNYGQLKAVENKIDQTSTTVNKGLTFKADDTNTVNRKLGETLHVAGDGRNTETRVDGGKVVVALKNELKFDVTGTANKLTINKDDKGTINGLSNTAWNPLSITSGQAATEDQLKAVDDKIAAISTDTLKSWDAQIDGVKVKTVSKTDNVLNFKKGSNIKLSDDSGAIKISVVDAPNFAGKVTARGFDATGNKIENVKAGTVSQTSGDAINGAQLWKTSSSVAAHLGGGSSVNPDDSISAPTYKFKYVNGGSYNTVGDALSAVDKQFGNVYNQMGELRGSIKTTGALGSALSALKPMQYDPVEPSQIMAGFGAYKGEYALALGFAHYVKEDFMVHAGVSVSHHGESMANAGLTWKIGRKEDKEGIPARYRKGPMNSVYVMQKENAQLQAQVASMEKTNSRQAEEIAEMKASQKEMQERMERLERLLRASGKIK
;
A
#
# COMPACT_ATOMS: atom_id res chain seq x y z
N MET A 1 -24.40 -76.70 -34.19
CA MET A 1 -23.02 -76.57 -33.67
C MET A 1 -22.64 -75.12 -33.90
N GLN A 2 -22.75 -74.17 -32.95
CA GLN A 2 -22.64 -74.22 -31.47
C GLN A 2 -21.19 -74.36 -30.99
N ASN A 3 -20.86 -73.64 -29.91
CA ASN A 3 -19.57 -73.53 -29.21
C ASN A 3 -18.55 -72.65 -29.99
N ILE A 4 -17.93 -71.62 -29.38
CA ILE A 4 -16.90 -71.63 -28.31
C ILE A 4 -15.67 -72.39 -28.86
N THR A 5 -14.48 -71.80 -29.01
CA THR A 5 -13.78 -70.82 -28.13
C THR A 5 -13.14 -69.69 -28.95
N GLY A 6 -12.70 -68.60 -28.30
CA GLY A 6 -12.12 -67.43 -28.98
C GLY A 6 -10.60 -67.52 -29.21
N ASP A 7 -10.09 -66.74 -30.17
CA ASP A 7 -8.65 -66.56 -30.40
C ASP A 7 -8.32 -65.21 -31.07
N VAL A 8 -8.33 -64.12 -30.30
CA VAL A 8 -7.54 -62.88 -30.54
C VAL A 8 -7.18 -62.27 -29.18
N ILE A 9 -5.89 -62.19 -28.89
CA ILE A 9 -5.36 -61.44 -27.73
C ILE A 9 -4.62 -60.21 -28.23
N ASN A 10 -5.24 -59.03 -28.11
CA ASN A 10 -4.58 -57.72 -27.99
C ASN A 10 -5.62 -56.63 -27.67
N GLN A 11 -5.32 -55.73 -26.71
CA GLN A 11 -6.21 -54.67 -26.20
C GLN A 11 -7.60 -55.18 -25.74
N ILE A 12 -7.83 -55.63 -24.50
CA ILE A 12 -7.21 -55.33 -23.19
C ILE A 12 -7.40 -53.87 -22.74
N ASN A 13 -8.44 -53.67 -21.91
CA ASN A 13 -8.60 -52.73 -20.77
C ASN A 13 -8.32 -51.22 -20.96
N THR A 14 -9.16 -50.29 -20.49
CA THR A 14 -9.92 -50.32 -19.21
C THR A 14 -11.34 -49.71 -19.29
N THR A 15 -12.33 -50.49 -18.85
CA THR A 15 -13.55 -50.07 -18.12
C THR A 15 -14.35 -48.84 -18.59
N THR A 16 -15.11 -49.01 -19.67
CA THR A 16 -16.55 -48.63 -19.71
C THR A 16 -17.38 -49.89 -20.01
N SER A 17 -18.67 -49.95 -19.66
CA SER A 17 -19.43 -51.22 -19.65
C SER A 17 -20.86 -51.13 -20.22
N ASN A 18 -21.14 -51.98 -21.23
CA ASN A 18 -22.45 -52.35 -21.79
C ASN A 18 -22.33 -53.74 -22.45
N PRO A 19 -23.34 -54.65 -22.39
CA PRO A 19 -24.09 -55.09 -23.60
C PRO A 19 -25.54 -55.64 -23.33
N VAL A 20 -26.25 -56.30 -24.25
CA VAL A 20 -26.97 -55.72 -25.42
C VAL A 20 -28.08 -56.67 -25.98
N THR A 21 -29.37 -56.29 -25.87
CA THR A 21 -30.53 -56.70 -26.73
C THR A 21 -31.01 -58.17 -26.73
N ASN A 22 -32.09 -58.66 -27.42
CA ASN A 22 -33.00 -58.26 -28.54
C ASN A 22 -34.35 -59.08 -28.45
N ILE A 23 -35.43 -58.95 -29.26
CA ILE A 23 -36.30 -57.81 -29.66
C ILE A 23 -37.62 -58.26 -30.41
N SER A 24 -38.68 -57.42 -30.45
CA SER A 24 -39.78 -57.32 -31.45
C SER A 24 -41.12 -58.10 -31.24
N ALA A 25 -42.06 -58.01 -32.22
CA ALA A 25 -43.54 -58.05 -31.98
C ALA A 25 -44.44 -58.38 -33.23
N LYS A 26 -45.76 -58.60 -33.04
CA LYS A 26 -46.83 -58.61 -34.10
C LYS A 26 -48.26 -58.35 -33.55
N PHE A 27 -49.15 -57.70 -34.33
CA PHE A 27 -50.65 -57.83 -34.44
C PHE A 27 -51.48 -56.51 -34.51
N GLY A 28 -52.61 -56.57 -35.24
CA GLY A 28 -53.91 -56.01 -34.79
C GLY A 28 -54.47 -54.75 -35.48
N VAL A 29 -55.38 -54.90 -36.46
CA VAL A 29 -56.00 -53.81 -37.26
C VAL A 29 -57.34 -54.31 -37.87
N THR A 30 -58.37 -53.53 -38.25
CA THR A 30 -58.56 -52.05 -38.40
C THR A 30 -60.05 -51.66 -38.20
N ALA A 31 -60.33 -50.35 -38.10
CA ALA A 31 -61.47 -49.62 -38.70
C ALA A 31 -62.84 -49.48 -37.99
N GLU A 32 -63.48 -48.35 -38.30
CA GLU A 32 -64.79 -47.89 -37.83
C GLU A 32 -65.93 -48.37 -38.75
N THR A 33 -66.76 -49.29 -38.26
CA THR A 33 -68.23 -49.29 -38.40
C THR A 33 -68.78 -50.45 -37.55
N GLY A 34 -70.10 -50.46 -37.31
CA GLY A 34 -70.70 -51.38 -36.34
C GLY A 34 -70.56 -52.86 -36.68
N THR A 35 -70.13 -53.65 -35.69
CA THR A 35 -70.15 -55.13 -35.61
C THR A 35 -68.86 -55.87 -36.02
N LYS A 36 -68.33 -56.66 -35.07
CA LYS A 36 -67.08 -57.41 -35.15
C LYS A 36 -67.16 -58.62 -36.10
N LYS A 37 -66.02 -59.05 -36.64
CA LYS A 37 -65.76 -60.45 -37.00
C LYS A 37 -64.42 -60.94 -36.43
N THR A 38 -64.48 -61.84 -35.45
CA THR A 38 -63.34 -62.65 -35.04
C THR A 38 -63.16 -63.77 -36.05
N VAL A 39 -61.98 -63.88 -36.66
CA VAL A 39 -61.65 -65.00 -37.57
C VAL A 39 -60.56 -65.86 -36.92
N THR A 40 -60.99 -66.93 -36.26
CA THR A 40 -60.07 -67.97 -35.77
C THR A 40 -59.59 -68.79 -36.96
N LEU A 41 -58.34 -68.55 -37.40
CA LEU A 41 -57.71 -69.34 -38.45
C LEU A 41 -57.35 -70.72 -37.91
N ALA A 42 -58.24 -71.70 -38.15
CA ALA A 42 -57.91 -73.10 -38.01
C ALA A 42 -57.05 -73.57 -39.19
N LYS A 43 -56.17 -74.53 -38.90
CA LYS A 43 -55.23 -75.14 -39.84
C LYS A 43 -55.93 -75.77 -41.06
N ASP A 44 -55.28 -75.66 -42.23
CA ASP A 44 -55.29 -76.62 -43.34
C ASP A 44 -56.43 -76.62 -44.42
N THR A 45 -56.96 -75.48 -44.90
CA THR A 45 -57.51 -75.33 -46.30
C THR A 45 -57.75 -73.89 -46.80
N GLU A 46 -57.87 -73.67 -48.13
CA GLU A 46 -58.08 -72.36 -48.81
C GLU A 46 -59.56 -72.04 -49.17
N PRO A 47 -60.01 -70.75 -49.14
CA PRO A 47 -61.37 -70.31 -49.54
C PRO A 47 -61.48 -69.58 -50.91
N THR A 48 -62.64 -69.67 -51.60
CA THR A 48 -62.94 -69.06 -52.93
C THR A 48 -64.42 -68.58 -53.09
N VAL A 49 -64.81 -67.89 -54.18
CA VAL A 49 -66.08 -67.08 -54.33
C VAL A 49 -66.65 -66.99 -55.78
N LYS A 50 -67.99 -67.04 -56.03
CA LYS A 50 -68.69 -66.50 -57.26
C LYS A 50 -70.26 -66.43 -57.24
N PHE A 51 -70.88 -65.90 -58.32
CA PHE A 51 -72.28 -65.42 -58.55
C PHE A 51 -72.69 -65.58 -60.07
N GLU A 52 -73.87 -65.27 -60.69
CA GLU A 52 -75.25 -64.74 -60.38
C GLU A 52 -76.20 -64.81 -61.64
N GLY A 53 -77.54 -64.56 -61.59
CA GLY A 53 -78.33 -64.16 -62.80
C GLY A 53 -79.87 -64.28 -62.95
N ASP A 54 -80.45 -63.55 -63.93
CA ASP A 54 -81.91 -63.48 -64.31
C ASP A 54 -82.20 -63.68 -65.85
N GLY A 55 -83.39 -63.33 -66.39
CA GLY A 55 -83.81 -63.73 -67.76
C GLY A 55 -84.91 -62.98 -68.59
N THR A 56 -85.62 -61.90 -68.17
CA THR A 56 -86.86 -61.45 -68.92
C THR A 56 -86.63 -60.79 -70.28
N TYR A 57 -86.07 -59.57 -70.32
CA TYR A 57 -85.71 -58.91 -71.59
C TYR A 57 -84.33 -59.36 -72.09
N ILE A 58 -83.63 -60.13 -71.26
CA ILE A 58 -82.19 -60.33 -71.37
C ILE A 58 -81.90 -61.79 -71.00
N LYS A 59 -81.60 -62.62 -71.99
CA LYS A 59 -81.32 -64.06 -71.81
C LYS A 59 -79.89 -64.24 -71.31
N SER A 60 -79.72 -64.84 -70.13
CA SER A 60 -78.42 -65.21 -69.56
C SER A 60 -77.82 -66.42 -70.30
N ALA A 61 -76.58 -66.32 -70.77
CA ALA A 61 -75.85 -67.41 -71.41
C ALA A 61 -74.41 -67.50 -70.88
N MET A 62 -74.03 -68.67 -70.36
CA MET A 62 -72.67 -68.92 -69.89
C MET A 62 -71.71 -69.12 -71.06
N THR A 63 -70.67 -68.30 -71.12
CA THR A 63 -69.59 -68.35 -72.11
C THR A 63 -68.25 -68.67 -71.43
N ALA A 64 -67.17 -68.84 -72.20
CA ALA A 64 -65.83 -69.13 -71.65
C ALA A 64 -65.35 -68.10 -70.61
N ASP A 65 -65.81 -66.85 -70.72
CA ASP A 65 -65.47 -65.75 -69.81
C ASP A 65 -66.38 -65.67 -68.56
N GLY A 66 -67.47 -66.46 -68.54
CA GLY A 66 -68.60 -66.31 -67.62
C GLY A 66 -69.92 -65.93 -68.33
N VAL A 67 -70.92 -65.56 -67.54
CA VAL A 67 -72.30 -65.31 -68.01
C VAL A 67 -72.43 -63.95 -68.73
N LYS A 68 -72.98 -63.98 -69.95
CA LYS A 68 -73.37 -62.83 -70.78
C LYS A 68 -74.89 -62.79 -70.97
N TYR A 69 -75.40 -61.71 -71.54
CA TYR A 69 -76.79 -61.25 -71.35
C TYR A 69 -77.33 -60.55 -72.62
N ASN A 70 -78.32 -61.14 -73.32
CA ASN A 70 -78.74 -60.71 -74.68
C ASN A 70 -80.26 -60.45 -74.89
N LEU A 71 -80.61 -59.44 -75.71
CA LEU A 71 -81.98 -58.95 -75.98
C LEU A 71 -82.69 -59.61 -77.20
N ASP A 72 -84.03 -59.61 -77.21
CA ASP A 72 -84.89 -60.17 -78.26
C ASP A 72 -85.50 -59.07 -79.18
N THR A 73 -85.48 -59.29 -80.50
CA THR A 73 -85.89 -58.29 -81.52
C THR A 73 -87.32 -58.44 -82.03
N THR A 74 -87.99 -59.57 -81.83
CA THR A 74 -89.37 -59.75 -82.35
C THR A 74 -90.37 -58.94 -81.54
N ALA A 75 -90.15 -58.86 -80.22
CA ALA A 75 -90.92 -57.99 -79.34
C ALA A 75 -90.75 -56.50 -79.67
N LEU A 76 -89.58 -56.11 -80.19
CA LEU A 76 -89.24 -54.71 -80.50
C LEU A 76 -90.02 -54.15 -81.69
N ASN A 77 -90.15 -54.91 -82.79
CA ASN A 77 -90.80 -54.42 -84.01
C ASN A 77 -92.31 -54.17 -83.83
N ASN A 78 -93.00 -54.98 -83.01
CA ASN A 78 -94.42 -54.75 -82.71
C ASN A 78 -94.64 -53.50 -81.83
N ALA A 79 -93.65 -53.06 -81.07
CA ALA A 79 -93.70 -51.78 -80.37
C ALA A 79 -93.58 -50.58 -81.36
N ILE A 80 -92.81 -50.74 -82.44
CA ILE A 80 -92.56 -49.67 -83.43
C ILE A 80 -93.81 -49.36 -84.27
N THR A 81 -94.54 -50.38 -84.76
CA THR A 81 -95.71 -50.16 -85.64
C THR A 81 -96.86 -49.40 -84.96
N ASN A 82 -96.98 -49.48 -83.62
CA ASN A 82 -97.99 -48.74 -82.86
C ASN A 82 -97.70 -47.23 -82.73
N ILE A 83 -96.53 -46.75 -83.17
CA ILE A 83 -96.11 -45.34 -83.00
C ILE A 83 -96.57 -44.45 -84.18
N THR A 84 -96.78 -45.01 -85.37
CA THR A 84 -96.90 -44.21 -86.61
C THR A 84 -98.22 -43.44 -86.77
N ASN A 85 -99.35 -43.98 -86.29
CA ASN A 85 -100.66 -43.35 -86.47
C ASN A 85 -100.91 -42.14 -85.53
N PRO A 86 -100.48 -42.17 -84.24
CA PRO A 86 -100.45 -40.96 -83.40
C PRO A 86 -99.62 -39.81 -83.99
N LEU A 87 -98.52 -40.11 -84.69
CA LEU A 87 -97.57 -39.09 -85.16
C LEU A 87 -98.10 -38.10 -86.22
N VAL A 88 -99.25 -38.39 -86.85
CA VAL A 88 -99.88 -37.51 -87.86
C VAL A 88 -101.05 -36.70 -87.27
N THR A 89 -101.56 -37.09 -86.10
CA THR A 89 -102.71 -36.45 -85.43
C THR A 89 -102.35 -35.72 -84.13
N ALA A 90 -101.24 -36.09 -83.48
CA ALA A 90 -100.69 -35.39 -82.33
C ALA A 90 -99.90 -34.14 -82.77
N GLY A 91 -100.62 -33.06 -83.07
CA GLY A 91 -100.05 -31.73 -83.33
C GLY A 91 -99.26 -31.17 -82.15
N LEU A 92 -98.43 -30.14 -82.39
CA LEU A 92 -97.61 -29.54 -81.35
C LEU A 92 -98.47 -28.77 -80.34
N LYS A 93 -98.10 -28.92 -79.06
CA LYS A 93 -98.87 -28.46 -77.91
C LYS A 93 -98.19 -27.26 -77.26
N PHE A 94 -98.81 -26.09 -77.37
CA PHE A 94 -98.29 -24.81 -76.87
C PHE A 94 -99.13 -24.29 -75.71
N ASP A 95 -98.47 -23.68 -74.72
CA ASP A 95 -99.11 -22.99 -73.60
C ASP A 95 -98.35 -21.69 -73.29
N ALA A 96 -98.91 -20.84 -72.44
CA ALA A 96 -98.21 -19.73 -71.79
C ALA A 96 -98.72 -19.59 -70.33
N ASN A 97 -98.52 -18.46 -69.64
CA ASN A 97 -98.81 -18.41 -68.20
C ASN A 97 -100.30 -18.30 -67.84
N VAL A 98 -101.19 -18.22 -68.83
CA VAL A 98 -102.64 -18.46 -68.79
C VAL A 98 -103.04 -18.92 -70.20
N GLY A 99 -104.14 -19.64 -70.38
CA GLY A 99 -104.73 -19.92 -71.71
C GLY A 99 -104.78 -21.40 -72.11
N GLY A 100 -103.89 -22.22 -71.52
CA GLY A 100 -103.96 -23.67 -71.61
C GLY A 100 -103.42 -24.24 -72.91
N VAL A 101 -103.13 -25.54 -72.88
CA VAL A 101 -102.44 -26.27 -73.95
C VAL A 101 -103.27 -26.34 -75.24
N GLN A 102 -102.91 -25.49 -76.21
CA GLN A 102 -103.49 -25.43 -77.55
C GLN A 102 -102.72 -26.36 -78.51
N THR A 103 -103.41 -27.04 -79.42
CA THR A 103 -102.82 -28.10 -80.26
C THR A 103 -102.75 -27.66 -81.73
N ASN A 104 -101.65 -26.98 -82.08
CA ASN A 104 -101.35 -26.56 -83.45
C ASN A 104 -101.27 -27.75 -84.40
N LYS A 105 -102.11 -27.76 -85.45
CA LYS A 105 -101.99 -28.69 -86.58
C LYS A 105 -100.65 -28.50 -87.28
N LEU A 106 -100.15 -29.56 -87.91
CA LEU A 106 -98.88 -29.55 -88.65
C LEU A 106 -98.96 -28.55 -89.83
N GLY A 107 -98.46 -27.32 -89.62
CA GLY A 107 -98.54 -26.19 -90.57
C GLY A 107 -99.28 -24.93 -90.07
N SER A 108 -99.19 -24.55 -88.79
CA SER A 108 -99.90 -23.38 -88.20
C SER A 108 -99.00 -22.49 -87.30
N THR A 109 -99.47 -21.29 -86.92
CA THR A 109 -98.64 -20.14 -86.42
C THR A 109 -99.07 -19.56 -85.04
N ILE A 110 -98.38 -18.52 -84.48
CA ILE A 110 -98.65 -17.90 -83.14
C ILE A 110 -98.38 -16.35 -83.09
N LYS A 111 -99.16 -15.50 -82.34
CA LYS A 111 -99.09 -13.98 -82.23
C LYS A 111 -98.93 -13.40 -80.77
N ILE A 112 -98.91 -12.05 -80.50
CA ILE A 112 -98.58 -11.35 -79.19
C ILE A 112 -99.26 -9.94 -78.93
N GLN A 113 -99.47 -9.42 -77.65
CA GLN A 113 -99.75 -7.97 -77.22
C GLN A 113 -99.80 -7.61 -75.67
N GLY A 114 -99.84 -6.31 -75.20
CA GLY A 114 -99.82 -5.81 -73.76
C GLY A 114 -100.39 -4.37 -73.47
N ALA A 115 -100.23 -3.72 -72.27
CA ALA A 115 -100.96 -2.46 -71.87
C ALA A 115 -100.24 -1.36 -71.01
N GLY A 116 -100.48 -0.06 -71.31
CA GLY A 116 -99.98 1.15 -70.61
C GLY A 116 -100.85 2.42 -70.83
N THR A 117 -100.50 3.58 -70.23
CA THR A 117 -101.28 4.85 -70.29
C THR A 117 -100.50 6.13 -70.63
N GLU A 118 -99.18 6.12 -70.50
CA GLU A 118 -98.31 7.15 -71.08
C GLU A 118 -98.25 7.01 -72.62
N THR A 119 -97.61 7.93 -73.33
CA THR A 119 -97.32 7.78 -74.77
C THR A 119 -96.31 6.64 -75.02
N ASP A 120 -96.38 5.98 -76.19
CA ASP A 120 -95.65 4.73 -76.46
C ASP A 120 -94.11 4.84 -76.30
N ASP A 121 -93.54 6.04 -76.45
CA ASP A 121 -92.12 6.36 -76.20
C ASP A 121 -91.68 6.21 -74.73
N LYS A 122 -92.61 5.90 -73.81
CA LYS A 122 -92.38 5.79 -72.36
C LYS A 122 -92.30 4.35 -71.83
N TYR A 123 -92.54 3.33 -72.66
CA TYR A 123 -92.57 1.93 -72.24
C TYR A 123 -91.42 1.07 -72.82
N SER A 124 -90.91 0.12 -72.02
CA SER A 124 -89.87 -0.84 -72.45
C SER A 124 -90.37 -2.28 -72.48
N GLY A 125 -90.16 -2.94 -73.63
CA GLY A 125 -90.47 -4.35 -73.87
C GLY A 125 -89.49 -5.36 -73.25
N GLU A 126 -88.42 -4.92 -72.59
CA GLU A 126 -87.58 -5.80 -71.75
C GLU A 126 -88.33 -6.27 -70.48
N ASN A 127 -89.47 -5.63 -70.20
CA ASN A 127 -90.16 -5.76 -68.93
C ASN A 127 -91.44 -6.63 -68.99
N VAL A 128 -91.48 -7.82 -69.62
CA VAL A 128 -92.78 -8.51 -69.90
C VAL A 128 -92.77 -10.09 -70.07
N LYS A 129 -93.77 -10.83 -69.50
CA LYS A 129 -94.04 -12.32 -69.42
C LYS A 129 -95.46 -12.75 -69.93
N THR A 130 -95.75 -13.96 -70.45
CA THR A 130 -96.86 -14.17 -71.45
C THR A 130 -98.19 -14.95 -71.14
N LYS A 131 -99.25 -14.92 -72.02
CA LYS A 131 -100.58 -15.66 -71.92
C LYS A 131 -101.27 -16.08 -73.26
N ILE A 132 -101.72 -17.34 -73.46
CA ILE A 132 -102.11 -17.98 -74.74
C ILE A 132 -103.63 -18.05 -75.13
N ALA A 133 -103.96 -18.31 -76.42
CA ALA A 133 -105.29 -18.69 -77.00
C ALA A 133 -105.15 -19.22 -78.47
N GLN A 134 -106.10 -20.01 -79.04
CA GLN A 134 -106.02 -20.59 -80.42
C GLN A 134 -107.30 -20.42 -81.29
N ASP A 135 -107.10 -20.32 -82.62
CA ASP A 135 -108.10 -20.15 -83.68
C ASP A 135 -108.51 -21.46 -84.39
N THR A 136 -109.53 -21.38 -85.25
CA THR A 136 -110.13 -22.53 -85.95
C THR A 136 -109.33 -23.08 -87.13
N ALA A 137 -108.38 -22.32 -87.69
CA ALA A 137 -107.41 -22.84 -88.64
C ALA A 137 -106.28 -23.62 -87.92
N GLY A 138 -106.04 -23.28 -86.65
CA GLY A 138 -105.07 -23.89 -85.75
C GLY A 138 -103.96 -22.94 -85.30
N ASN A 139 -104.04 -21.63 -85.56
CA ASN A 139 -103.04 -20.65 -85.13
C ASN A 139 -103.35 -20.08 -83.74
N THR A 140 -102.33 -19.56 -83.06
CA THR A 140 -102.35 -19.33 -81.61
C THR A 140 -101.95 -17.86 -81.27
N THR A 141 -102.06 -17.37 -80.05
CA THR A 141 -101.78 -15.95 -79.67
C THR A 141 -101.43 -15.83 -78.18
N ILE A 142 -100.39 -15.06 -77.82
CA ILE A 142 -99.64 -15.05 -76.56
C ILE A 142 -99.40 -13.61 -76.00
N ASP A 143 -100.27 -13.07 -75.11
CA ASP A 143 -100.22 -11.73 -74.43
C ASP A 143 -98.96 -11.50 -73.55
N ILE A 144 -98.75 -10.33 -72.87
CA ILE A 144 -97.55 -10.03 -72.03
C ILE A 144 -97.70 -9.17 -70.71
N LEU A 145 -96.82 -9.36 -69.68
CA LEU A 145 -96.85 -8.91 -68.24
C LEU A 145 -95.45 -8.62 -67.54
N LEU A 146 -95.09 -7.40 -67.10
CA LEU A 146 -94.07 -7.05 -66.02
C LEU A 146 -92.79 -7.94 -65.73
N ASN A 147 -91.54 -7.51 -65.99
CA ASN A 147 -90.25 -8.12 -65.49
C ASN A 147 -89.76 -7.49 -64.15
N LYS A 148 -88.63 -7.96 -63.60
CA LYS A 148 -88.02 -7.49 -62.35
C LYS A 148 -86.82 -6.55 -62.52
N ASP A 149 -85.95 -6.78 -63.50
CA ASP A 149 -84.73 -5.99 -63.69
C ASP A 149 -85.00 -4.77 -64.60
N LEU A 150 -85.70 -3.79 -64.03
CA LEU A 150 -86.28 -2.65 -64.75
C LEU A 150 -85.22 -1.65 -65.24
N LYS A 151 -84.95 -1.63 -66.56
CA LYS A 151 -84.31 -0.49 -67.23
C LYS A 151 -85.31 0.65 -67.43
N ALA A 152 -84.99 1.84 -66.93
CA ALA A 152 -85.71 3.09 -67.18
C ALA A 152 -84.78 4.30 -67.02
N ALA A 153 -85.13 5.44 -67.64
CA ALA A 153 -84.35 6.68 -67.53
C ALA A 153 -84.41 7.32 -66.12
N SER A 154 -85.44 6.99 -65.34
CA SER A 154 -85.51 7.21 -63.89
C SER A 154 -86.41 6.15 -63.28
N VAL A 155 -86.06 5.64 -62.09
CA VAL A 155 -86.86 4.69 -61.32
C VAL A 155 -87.25 5.34 -60.00
N ILE A 156 -88.55 5.55 -59.79
CA ILE A 156 -89.10 6.03 -58.51
C ILE A 156 -89.61 4.83 -57.72
N VAL A 157 -88.99 4.56 -56.57
CA VAL A 157 -89.37 3.48 -55.65
C VAL A 157 -89.48 4.04 -54.23
N GLY A 158 -90.70 4.02 -53.67
CA GLY A 158 -91.01 4.66 -52.40
C GLY A 158 -91.66 6.04 -52.58
N LYS A 159 -92.28 6.53 -51.49
CA LYS A 159 -93.19 7.68 -51.48
C LYS A 159 -93.06 8.45 -50.17
N ASP A 160 -92.97 9.78 -50.27
CA ASP A 160 -93.07 10.83 -49.25
C ASP A 160 -92.67 10.47 -47.81
N GLY A 161 -91.43 10.78 -47.40
CA GLY A 161 -91.00 10.48 -46.02
C GLY A 161 -89.56 10.82 -45.58
N LYS A 162 -88.95 11.90 -46.10
CA LYS A 162 -87.55 12.37 -45.87
C LYS A 162 -86.41 11.62 -46.57
N ASP A 163 -85.47 12.46 -47.06
CA ASP A 163 -84.04 12.24 -47.32
C ASP A 163 -83.63 11.04 -48.18
N GLY A 164 -83.51 11.28 -49.50
CA GLY A 164 -82.79 10.41 -50.42
C GLY A 164 -81.29 10.35 -50.09
N LYS A 165 -80.68 9.16 -50.21
CA LYS A 165 -79.31 8.85 -49.77
C LYS A 165 -78.61 7.98 -50.82
N ILE A 166 -77.30 8.14 -50.95
CA ILE A 166 -76.45 7.13 -51.62
C ILE A 166 -75.96 6.15 -50.55
N GLY A 167 -76.46 4.92 -50.60
CA GLY A 167 -75.80 3.78 -49.93
C GLY A 167 -74.54 3.36 -50.70
N VAL A 168 -73.55 2.69 -50.12
CA VAL A 168 -73.67 1.55 -49.18
C VAL A 168 -74.42 1.84 -47.88
N ALA A 169 -75.62 1.27 -47.77
CA ALA A 169 -76.51 1.44 -46.63
C ALA A 169 -77.03 0.09 -46.14
N GLY A 170 -76.51 -0.38 -45.01
CA GLY A 170 -77.30 -1.22 -44.12
C GLY A 170 -78.33 -0.34 -43.40
N ALA A 171 -79.62 -0.67 -43.52
CA ALA A 171 -80.80 -0.09 -42.86
C ALA A 171 -81.02 1.45 -42.97
N ASN A 172 -80.08 2.28 -42.49
CA ASN A 172 -80.34 3.68 -42.09
C ASN A 172 -79.62 4.74 -42.95
N GLY A 173 -78.58 4.35 -43.70
CA GLY A 173 -77.98 5.13 -44.79
C GLY A 173 -77.59 6.58 -44.48
N LYS A 174 -76.98 6.86 -43.31
CA LYS A 174 -75.99 7.96 -43.28
C LYS A 174 -74.66 7.41 -43.84
N ASP A 175 -73.73 8.32 -44.13
CA ASP A 175 -72.62 8.11 -45.07
C ASP A 175 -71.81 6.82 -44.87
N GLY A 176 -71.36 6.24 -45.98
CA GLY A 176 -70.92 4.85 -46.10
C GLY A 176 -69.56 4.49 -45.46
N VAL A 177 -69.44 4.62 -44.14
CA VAL A 177 -68.36 4.03 -43.33
C VAL A 177 -68.98 3.25 -42.18
N THR A 178 -68.71 1.94 -42.12
CA THR A 178 -69.24 1.06 -41.07
C THR A 178 -68.31 1.06 -39.85
N ILE A 179 -68.77 1.64 -38.75
CA ILE A 179 -68.19 1.50 -37.41
C ILE A 179 -69.08 0.53 -36.63
N TRP A 180 -68.49 -0.46 -35.95
CA TRP A 180 -69.24 -1.38 -35.10
C TRP A 180 -69.50 -0.78 -33.71
N SER A 181 -70.66 -1.07 -33.15
CA SER A 181 -70.96 -0.79 -31.74
C SER A 181 -71.86 -1.90 -31.17
N GLU A 182 -71.28 -3.05 -30.82
CA GLU A 182 -72.00 -4.13 -30.15
C GLU A 182 -72.12 -3.83 -28.64
N GLY A 183 -73.15 -3.08 -28.27
CA GLY A 183 -73.51 -2.80 -26.88
C GLY A 183 -75.00 -2.48 -26.77
N PRO A 184 -75.79 -3.22 -25.97
CA PRO A 184 -77.22 -2.97 -25.87
C PRO A 184 -77.53 -1.65 -25.15
N THR A 185 -78.52 -0.91 -25.66
CA THR A 185 -79.16 0.25 -25.00
C THR A 185 -78.27 1.47 -24.70
N GLY A 186 -77.63 2.01 -25.74
CA GLY A 186 -77.56 3.44 -26.05
C GLY A 186 -77.25 4.50 -24.96
N GLN A 187 -76.07 5.10 -25.08
CA GLN A 187 -75.94 6.57 -25.15
C GLN A 187 -74.66 6.99 -25.90
N ASN A 188 -74.78 8.03 -26.72
CA ASN A 188 -73.73 8.89 -27.31
C ASN A 188 -72.27 8.36 -27.41
N GLY A 189 -72.00 7.52 -28.41
CA GLY A 189 -70.75 7.59 -29.21
C GLY A 189 -69.41 7.39 -28.50
N VAL A 190 -69.29 6.42 -27.58
CA VAL A 190 -68.10 6.25 -26.73
C VAL A 190 -66.98 5.41 -27.36
N ASP A 191 -67.28 4.34 -28.11
CA ASP A 191 -66.29 3.36 -28.61
C ASP A 191 -66.27 3.22 -30.14
N GLY A 192 -65.77 4.24 -30.85
CA GLY A 192 -65.52 4.18 -32.29
C GLY A 192 -64.19 3.49 -32.61
N HIS A 193 -64.23 2.37 -33.35
CA HIS A 193 -63.04 1.60 -33.75
C HIS A 193 -63.07 1.16 -35.23
N ILE A 194 -61.89 0.90 -35.80
CA ILE A 194 -61.65 0.62 -37.23
C ILE A 194 -60.62 -0.51 -37.39
N GLY A 195 -61.12 -1.73 -37.62
CA GLY A 195 -60.29 -2.91 -37.86
C GLY A 195 -59.54 -2.88 -39.20
N LEU A 196 -58.21 -3.00 -39.14
CA LEU A 196 -57.33 -3.22 -40.30
C LEU A 196 -56.74 -4.64 -40.26
N THR A 197 -56.86 -5.39 -41.36
CA THR A 197 -56.23 -6.71 -41.53
C THR A 197 -55.25 -6.71 -42.71
N GLY A 198 -53.98 -7.03 -42.42
CA GLY A 198 -52.93 -7.26 -43.38
C GLY A 198 -52.70 -8.75 -43.69
N LYS A 199 -51.82 -9.00 -44.65
CA LYS A 199 -51.31 -10.33 -45.01
C LYS A 199 -50.62 -11.00 -43.81
N ASP A 200 -50.65 -12.33 -43.79
CA ASP A 200 -50.00 -13.20 -42.79
C ASP A 200 -50.47 -13.01 -41.33
N GLY A 201 -51.72 -12.57 -41.15
CA GLY A 201 -52.37 -12.48 -39.84
C GLY A 201 -51.88 -11.32 -38.97
N ALA A 202 -51.27 -10.30 -39.57
CA ALA A 202 -51.08 -9.00 -38.91
C ALA A 202 -52.41 -8.22 -38.95
N SER A 203 -52.90 -7.79 -37.80
CA SER A 203 -54.07 -6.92 -37.67
C SER A 203 -53.80 -5.79 -36.69
N ALA A 204 -54.54 -4.69 -36.86
CA ALA A 204 -54.54 -3.52 -35.98
C ALA A 204 -55.97 -2.97 -35.92
N ASP A 205 -56.63 -3.02 -34.77
CA ASP A 205 -57.96 -2.40 -34.59
C ASP A 205 -57.81 -1.01 -33.99
N ILE A 206 -58.17 0.03 -34.76
CA ILE A 206 -57.85 1.42 -34.44
C ILE A 206 -59.01 2.09 -33.72
N HIS A 207 -58.87 2.30 -32.42
CA HIS A 207 -59.77 3.08 -31.57
C HIS A 207 -59.36 4.56 -31.56
N VAL A 208 -60.35 5.44 -31.41
CA VAL A 208 -60.12 6.81 -30.94
C VAL A 208 -60.61 6.91 -29.50
N LYS A 209 -59.68 6.94 -28.55
CA LYS A 209 -59.97 6.94 -27.09
C LYS A 209 -59.05 7.89 -26.34
N ASP A 210 -59.47 8.35 -25.17
CA ASP A 210 -58.57 9.05 -24.25
C ASP A 210 -57.45 8.10 -23.81
N GLY A 211 -56.20 8.52 -23.97
CA GLY A 211 -55.02 7.70 -23.66
C GLY A 211 -54.00 8.45 -22.80
N ALA A 212 -52.73 8.08 -22.90
CA ALA A 212 -51.69 8.65 -22.07
C ALA A 212 -51.63 10.19 -22.21
N PRO A 213 -51.54 10.97 -21.11
CA PRO A 213 -51.44 12.42 -21.18
C PRO A 213 -50.26 12.91 -22.02
N GLY A 214 -50.45 14.06 -22.66
CA GLY A 214 -49.44 14.75 -23.45
C GLY A 214 -48.30 15.31 -22.59
N LEU A 215 -47.40 16.04 -23.24
CA LEU A 215 -46.19 16.57 -22.59
C LEU A 215 -46.49 17.51 -21.41
N ASP A 216 -47.60 18.23 -21.47
CA ASP A 216 -48.08 19.17 -20.43
C ASP A 216 -48.94 18.50 -19.35
N GLY A 217 -49.18 17.18 -19.44
CA GLY A 217 -50.01 16.44 -18.50
C GLY A 217 -51.53 16.52 -18.77
N THR A 218 -51.96 17.15 -19.86
CA THR A 218 -53.37 17.07 -20.30
C THR A 218 -53.67 15.73 -20.97
N THR A 219 -54.83 15.14 -20.71
CA THR A 219 -55.28 13.93 -21.42
C THR A 219 -55.43 14.24 -22.90
N LEU A 220 -54.72 13.51 -23.76
CA LEU A 220 -54.87 13.61 -25.20
C LEU A 220 -55.82 12.52 -25.70
N THR A 221 -56.73 12.90 -26.61
CA THR A 221 -57.46 11.94 -27.44
C THR A 221 -56.47 11.27 -28.38
N ARG A 222 -56.26 9.97 -28.20
CA ARG A 222 -55.27 9.17 -28.93
C ARG A 222 -55.92 8.40 -30.08
N ILE A 223 -55.13 8.22 -31.14
CA ILE A 223 -55.28 7.08 -32.03
C ILE A 223 -54.54 5.93 -31.35
N VAL A 224 -55.26 4.89 -30.94
CA VAL A 224 -54.72 3.69 -30.28
C VAL A 224 -55.11 2.48 -31.08
N TYR A 225 -54.17 1.62 -31.42
CA TYR A 225 -54.47 0.38 -32.15
C TYR A 225 -54.17 -0.87 -31.31
N GLU A 226 -55.07 -1.84 -31.33
CA GLU A 226 -54.81 -3.14 -30.73
C GLU A 226 -54.22 -4.09 -31.77
N ASP A 227 -53.03 -4.62 -31.50
CA ASP A 227 -52.38 -5.55 -32.43
C ASP A 227 -53.06 -6.94 -32.44
N LYS A 228 -52.61 -7.81 -33.34
CA LYS A 228 -53.10 -9.19 -33.48
C LYS A 228 -53.06 -10.08 -32.22
N ASN A 229 -52.41 -9.64 -31.14
CA ASN A 229 -52.36 -10.32 -29.85
C ASN A 229 -53.25 -9.63 -28.79
N GLY A 230 -54.01 -8.60 -29.14
CA GLY A 230 -54.80 -7.78 -28.21
C GLY A 230 -53.97 -6.78 -27.40
N THR A 231 -52.78 -6.38 -27.89
CA THR A 231 -51.97 -5.36 -27.20
C THR A 231 -52.27 -3.97 -27.77
N SER A 232 -52.85 -3.07 -26.96
CA SER A 232 -53.04 -1.65 -27.29
C SER A 232 -51.69 -0.92 -27.43
N HIS A 233 -51.50 -0.19 -28.53
CA HIS A 233 -50.36 0.71 -28.81
C HIS A 233 -50.86 2.11 -29.17
N GLU A 234 -50.32 3.16 -28.55
CA GLU A 234 -50.72 4.55 -28.83
C GLU A 234 -49.82 5.22 -29.89
N VAL A 235 -50.40 6.03 -30.78
CA VAL A 235 -49.65 6.84 -31.74
C VAL A 235 -49.25 8.18 -31.12
N ALA A 236 -47.98 8.56 -31.28
CA ALA A 236 -47.43 9.83 -30.81
C ALA A 236 -47.79 11.02 -31.73
N THR A 237 -47.96 12.19 -31.11
CA THR A 237 -48.41 13.46 -31.70
C THR A 237 -47.34 14.55 -31.59
N LEU A 238 -47.59 15.76 -32.10
CA LEU A 238 -46.68 16.90 -31.84
C LEU A 238 -46.89 17.55 -30.46
N ASP A 239 -47.94 17.17 -29.74
CA ASP A 239 -48.20 17.57 -28.35
C ASP A 239 -47.57 16.61 -27.33
N ASP A 240 -47.07 15.46 -27.79
CA ASP A 240 -46.07 14.67 -27.11
C ASP A 240 -44.69 15.33 -27.15
N GLY A 241 -43.79 14.82 -26.31
CA GLY A 241 -42.45 15.39 -26.19
C GLY A 241 -41.46 14.47 -25.51
N LEU A 242 -40.19 14.84 -25.68
CA LEU A 242 -39.07 14.20 -25.02
C LEU A 242 -38.92 14.74 -23.60
N LYS A 243 -38.55 13.82 -22.70
CA LYS A 243 -38.36 14.01 -21.27
C LYS A 243 -36.86 13.88 -20.97
N TYR A 244 -36.19 14.99 -20.68
CA TYR A 244 -34.76 15.02 -20.39
C TYR A 244 -34.51 15.14 -18.89
N ALA A 245 -33.76 14.21 -18.31
CA ALA A 245 -33.22 14.33 -16.97
C ALA A 245 -31.81 14.92 -16.99
N GLY A 246 -31.50 15.78 -16.02
CA GLY A 246 -30.13 15.98 -15.57
C GLY A 246 -29.75 14.90 -14.53
N ASP A 247 -28.55 14.98 -13.97
CA ASP A 247 -28.09 14.13 -12.85
C ASP A 247 -29.05 14.23 -11.64
N ASP A 248 -29.68 15.38 -11.47
CA ASP A 248 -30.69 15.64 -10.44
C ASP A 248 -32.10 15.14 -10.78
N GLY A 249 -32.38 14.83 -12.05
CA GLY A 249 -33.65 14.30 -12.54
C GLY A 249 -33.72 12.77 -12.65
N GLN A 250 -32.58 12.05 -12.53
CA GLN A 250 -32.47 10.58 -12.65
C GLN A 250 -33.41 9.79 -11.70
N GLY A 251 -33.90 10.41 -10.63
CA GLY A 251 -34.86 9.82 -9.69
C GLY A 251 -35.97 10.79 -9.25
N ASP A 252 -36.18 11.89 -9.97
CA ASP A 252 -37.15 12.93 -9.59
C ASP A 252 -37.91 13.44 -10.83
N ALA A 253 -39.15 12.98 -10.98
CA ALA A 253 -40.01 13.34 -12.11
C ALA A 253 -40.34 14.84 -12.18
N SER A 254 -40.25 15.59 -11.07
CA SER A 254 -40.47 17.05 -11.07
C SER A 254 -39.30 17.83 -11.71
N LYS A 255 -38.13 17.19 -11.83
CA LYS A 255 -36.92 17.75 -12.43
C LYS A 255 -36.69 17.28 -13.87
N ILE A 256 -37.63 16.56 -14.47
CA ILE A 256 -37.61 16.24 -15.89
C ILE A 256 -37.94 17.49 -16.71
N ILE A 257 -37.13 17.78 -17.73
CA ILE A 257 -37.37 18.86 -18.70
C ILE A 257 -38.16 18.32 -19.87
N ALA A 258 -39.37 18.83 -20.02
CA ALA A 258 -40.23 18.63 -21.18
C ALA A 258 -39.80 19.48 -22.40
N LYS A 259 -39.80 18.88 -23.60
CA LYS A 259 -39.75 19.57 -24.92
C LYS A 259 -40.64 18.86 -25.95
N LYS A 260 -41.48 19.59 -26.70
CA LYS A 260 -42.32 19.04 -27.77
C LYS A 260 -41.47 18.42 -28.89
N LEU A 261 -42.02 17.41 -29.57
CA LEU A 261 -41.39 16.74 -30.69
C LEU A 261 -41.12 17.69 -31.88
N ASN A 262 -40.33 17.22 -32.84
CA ASN A 262 -39.83 17.99 -34.00
C ASN A 262 -38.96 19.22 -33.61
N THR A 263 -38.11 19.08 -32.60
CA THR A 263 -37.07 20.08 -32.24
C THR A 263 -35.68 19.43 -32.19
N ARG A 264 -34.64 20.16 -32.65
CA ARG A 264 -33.24 19.69 -32.62
C ARG A 264 -32.58 20.05 -31.30
N LEU A 265 -31.85 19.09 -30.71
CA LEU A 265 -31.05 19.28 -29.51
C LEU A 265 -29.62 18.78 -29.76
N ASP A 266 -28.66 19.72 -29.77
CA ASP A 266 -27.22 19.41 -29.74
C ASP A 266 -26.68 19.67 -28.33
N ILE A 267 -25.99 18.69 -27.74
CA ILE A 267 -25.21 18.86 -26.50
C ILE A 267 -23.78 18.42 -26.81
N VAL A 268 -22.93 19.38 -27.19
CA VAL A 268 -21.56 19.15 -27.62
C VAL A 268 -20.57 19.96 -26.78
N SER A 269 -19.51 19.31 -26.32
CA SER A 269 -18.48 19.92 -25.45
C SER A 269 -17.27 20.47 -26.20
N GLY A 270 -17.14 20.17 -27.50
CA GLY A 270 -15.99 20.55 -28.33
C GLY A 270 -14.68 19.84 -27.99
N ALA A 271 -14.68 18.93 -27.00
CA ALA A 271 -13.51 18.19 -26.55
C ALA A 271 -13.37 16.83 -27.24
N ASP A 272 -12.13 16.34 -27.29
CA ASP A 272 -11.80 14.99 -27.78
C ASP A 272 -12.42 13.92 -26.87
N ALA A 273 -13.28 13.06 -27.44
CA ALA A 273 -13.99 12.00 -26.72
C ALA A 273 -13.06 11.00 -26.00
N THR A 274 -11.80 10.85 -26.45
CA THR A 274 -10.80 9.99 -25.82
C THR A 274 -10.09 10.63 -24.62
N LYS A 275 -10.35 11.92 -24.36
CA LYS A 275 -9.68 12.74 -23.32
C LYS A 275 -10.67 13.34 -22.30
N LEU A 276 -11.85 12.74 -22.18
CA LEU A 276 -12.87 13.14 -21.21
C LEU A 276 -12.61 12.50 -19.83
N THR A 277 -13.21 13.09 -18.79
CA THR A 277 -13.12 12.60 -17.40
C THR A 277 -14.51 12.63 -16.77
N ASP A 278 -14.92 11.51 -16.19
CA ASP A 278 -16.26 11.38 -15.60
C ASP A 278 -16.42 12.23 -14.32
N GLY A 279 -17.65 12.69 -14.07
CA GLY A 279 -18.04 13.39 -12.83
C GLY A 279 -17.55 14.85 -12.67
N ASN A 280 -16.63 15.34 -13.52
CA ASN A 280 -16.15 16.74 -13.44
C ASN A 280 -17.14 17.77 -13.99
N ILE A 281 -18.09 17.34 -14.82
CA ILE A 281 -19.20 18.15 -15.33
C ILE A 281 -20.50 17.52 -14.85
N GLY A 282 -21.28 18.27 -14.09
CA GLY A 282 -22.65 17.90 -13.71
C GLY A 282 -23.68 18.72 -14.49
N VAL A 283 -24.77 18.08 -14.89
CA VAL A 283 -25.86 18.68 -15.67
C VAL A 283 -27.14 18.62 -14.84
N ASN A 284 -27.67 19.76 -14.40
CA ASN A 284 -28.80 19.82 -13.46
C ASN A 284 -29.98 20.59 -14.08
N ASN A 285 -31.24 20.25 -13.81
CA ASN A 285 -32.38 21.06 -14.25
C ASN A 285 -32.53 22.31 -13.37
N VAL A 286 -32.36 23.49 -13.96
CA VAL A 286 -32.68 24.76 -13.30
C VAL A 286 -33.60 25.58 -14.20
N GLY A 287 -34.88 25.65 -13.85
CA GLY A 287 -35.89 26.45 -14.54
C GLY A 287 -36.24 25.94 -15.94
N GLY A 288 -36.33 24.61 -16.14
CA GLY A 288 -36.66 24.01 -17.43
C GLY A 288 -35.52 24.02 -18.45
N LYS A 289 -34.29 24.13 -17.96
CA LYS A 289 -33.03 24.21 -18.72
C LYS A 289 -31.96 23.31 -18.09
N LEU A 290 -31.22 22.59 -18.93
CA LEU A 290 -30.04 21.82 -18.52
C LEU A 290 -28.90 22.81 -18.17
N LYS A 291 -28.70 23.04 -16.87
CA LYS A 291 -27.63 23.88 -16.34
C LYS A 291 -26.38 23.02 -16.14
N ILE A 292 -25.46 23.16 -17.08
CA ILE A 292 -24.13 22.56 -17.01
C ILE A 292 -23.30 23.30 -15.95
N GLN A 293 -22.62 22.56 -15.08
CA GLN A 293 -21.79 23.08 -14.00
C GLN A 293 -20.52 22.24 -13.83
N LEU A 294 -19.39 22.90 -13.53
CA LEU A 294 -18.20 22.22 -13.02
C LEU A 294 -18.46 21.64 -11.62
N ALA A 295 -17.87 20.49 -11.32
CA ALA A 295 -17.80 19.97 -9.96
C ALA A 295 -17.01 20.92 -9.04
N GLN A 296 -17.41 21.00 -7.76
CA GLN A 296 -16.75 21.88 -6.77
C GLN A 296 -15.31 21.43 -6.50
N ASN A 297 -15.08 20.12 -6.50
CA ASN A 297 -13.76 19.51 -6.50
C ASN A 297 -13.56 18.89 -7.89
N LEU A 298 -12.55 19.34 -8.64
CA LEU A 298 -12.21 18.76 -9.94
C LEU A 298 -11.21 17.62 -9.75
N ASN A 299 -11.60 16.40 -10.11
CA ASN A 299 -10.75 15.23 -10.13
C ASN A 299 -10.44 14.84 -11.58
N LEU A 300 -9.40 15.42 -12.16
CA LEU A 300 -9.04 15.21 -13.56
C LEU A 300 -8.29 13.88 -13.82
N GLY A 301 -8.21 12.99 -12.82
CA GLY A 301 -7.47 11.73 -12.92
C GLY A 301 -5.95 11.93 -13.01
N SER A 302 -5.23 10.86 -13.34
CA SER A 302 -3.76 10.85 -13.43
C SER A 302 -3.21 11.50 -14.70
N SER A 303 -4.02 11.63 -15.75
CA SER A 303 -3.63 12.18 -17.06
C SER A 303 -4.16 13.59 -17.33
N GLY A 304 -5.13 14.07 -16.54
CA GLY A 304 -5.73 15.39 -16.73
C GLY A 304 -4.91 16.54 -16.15
N SER A 305 -5.21 17.76 -16.59
CA SER A 305 -4.51 18.97 -16.18
C SER A 305 -5.38 20.23 -16.29
N VAL A 306 -5.04 21.26 -15.52
CA VAL A 306 -5.54 22.63 -15.68
C VAL A 306 -4.38 23.49 -16.17
N THR A 307 -4.54 24.10 -17.35
CA THR A 307 -3.53 24.97 -17.97
C THR A 307 -4.01 26.41 -18.02
N SER A 308 -3.15 27.35 -17.61
CA SER A 308 -3.40 28.79 -17.66
C SER A 308 -2.12 29.54 -18.05
N GLY A 309 -2.05 29.98 -19.32
CA GLY A 309 -0.81 30.46 -19.91
C GLY A 309 0.28 29.38 -19.85
N SER A 310 1.46 29.74 -19.33
CA SER A 310 2.55 28.78 -19.08
C SER A 310 2.43 27.99 -17.76
N SER A 311 1.34 28.16 -17.01
CA SER A 311 1.09 27.42 -15.76
C SER A 311 0.31 26.14 -16.05
N VAL A 312 0.77 25.01 -15.54
CA VAL A 312 0.11 23.70 -15.65
C VAL A 312 0.02 23.07 -14.27
N LEU A 313 -1.20 22.77 -13.81
CA LEU A 313 -1.47 21.92 -12.66
C LEU A 313 -1.89 20.53 -13.16
N ASN A 314 -1.17 19.48 -12.75
CA ASN A 314 -1.45 18.09 -13.12
C ASN A 314 -1.10 17.15 -11.95
N ALA A 315 -1.11 15.82 -12.19
CA ALA A 315 -0.79 14.83 -11.15
C ALA A 315 0.62 14.95 -10.54
N GLY A 316 1.57 15.56 -11.24
CA GLY A 316 2.91 15.91 -10.74
C GLY A 316 2.99 17.25 -10.00
N GLY A 317 1.87 17.94 -9.76
CA GLY A 317 1.82 19.23 -9.07
C GLY A 317 1.70 20.42 -10.02
N LEU A 318 2.15 21.60 -9.57
CA LEU A 318 2.08 22.86 -10.30
C LEU A 318 3.44 23.20 -10.94
N THR A 319 3.46 23.47 -12.24
CA THR A 319 4.64 23.95 -12.98
C THR A 319 4.32 25.26 -13.69
N ILE A 320 5.22 26.23 -13.67
CA ILE A 320 5.12 27.51 -14.38
C ILE A 320 6.35 27.62 -15.29
N THR A 321 6.17 27.27 -16.56
CA THR A 321 7.25 27.15 -17.54
C THR A 321 7.74 28.52 -18.01
N ASN A 322 9.03 28.81 -17.80
CA ASN A 322 9.65 29.98 -18.42
C ASN A 322 10.07 29.65 -19.87
N ALA A 323 9.32 30.18 -20.84
CA ALA A 323 9.49 29.89 -22.26
C ALA A 323 10.81 30.45 -22.87
N LEU A 324 11.50 31.35 -22.18
CA LEU A 324 12.80 31.90 -22.61
C LEU A 324 14.00 31.16 -21.99
N ASP A 325 13.80 30.51 -20.84
CA ASP A 325 14.83 29.79 -20.11
C ASP A 325 14.21 28.67 -19.28
N PRO A 326 14.18 27.42 -19.79
CA PRO A 326 13.60 26.29 -19.08
C PRO A 326 14.24 26.01 -17.71
N THR A 327 15.50 26.43 -17.47
CA THR A 327 16.17 26.29 -16.17
C THR A 327 15.59 27.21 -15.09
N LYS A 328 14.80 28.21 -15.50
CA LYS A 328 14.06 29.14 -14.64
C LYS A 328 12.57 28.82 -14.52
N THR A 329 12.19 27.60 -14.86
CA THR A 329 10.86 27.05 -14.56
C THR A 329 10.66 26.96 -13.05
N VAL A 330 9.54 27.48 -12.56
CA VAL A 330 9.13 27.33 -11.16
C VAL A 330 8.23 26.09 -11.06
N SER A 331 8.46 25.20 -10.11
CA SER A 331 7.57 24.05 -9.87
C SER A 331 7.40 23.76 -8.38
N LEU A 332 6.19 23.33 -8.02
CA LEU A 332 5.83 22.78 -6.72
C LEU A 332 5.29 21.36 -6.96
N THR A 333 6.12 20.36 -6.66
CA THR A 333 5.82 18.94 -6.84
C THR A 333 5.93 18.20 -5.50
N ASP A 334 5.75 16.88 -5.53
CA ASP A 334 6.10 15.93 -4.47
C ASP A 334 7.55 16.08 -3.95
N ALA A 335 8.50 16.38 -4.84
CA ALA A 335 9.90 16.68 -4.53
C ALA A 335 10.12 18.07 -3.87
N GLY A 336 9.06 18.87 -3.71
CA GLY A 336 9.07 20.18 -3.06
C GLY A 336 9.02 21.36 -4.03
N LEU A 337 9.51 22.52 -3.58
CA LEU A 337 9.53 23.77 -4.33
C LEU A 337 10.88 23.97 -5.04
N ASN A 338 10.88 23.96 -6.36
CA ASN A 338 11.94 24.54 -7.19
C ASN A 338 11.51 25.95 -7.62
N ASN A 339 12.22 26.98 -7.16
CA ASN A 339 11.91 28.36 -7.50
C ASN A 339 12.58 28.85 -8.82
N GLY A 340 13.13 27.95 -9.65
CA GLY A 340 13.70 28.29 -10.95
C GLY A 340 14.86 29.29 -10.87
N ASN A 341 15.76 29.11 -9.89
CA ASN A 341 16.85 30.04 -9.55
C ASN A 341 16.43 31.48 -9.13
N HIS A 342 15.14 31.76 -8.94
CA HIS A 342 14.68 33.03 -8.38
C HIS A 342 14.83 33.05 -6.85
N GLN A 343 14.99 34.24 -6.28
CA GLN A 343 15.05 34.41 -4.82
C GLN A 343 13.68 34.15 -4.18
N ILE A 344 13.64 33.36 -3.10
CA ILE A 344 12.45 33.21 -2.27
C ILE A 344 12.49 34.33 -1.22
N THR A 345 11.50 35.21 -1.22
CA THR A 345 11.36 36.32 -0.26
C THR A 345 10.20 36.08 0.71
N ASN A 346 10.09 36.89 1.76
CA ASN A 346 9.06 36.80 2.81
C ASN A 346 9.02 35.46 3.58
N VAL A 347 10.13 34.71 3.60
CA VAL A 347 10.31 33.54 4.47
C VAL A 347 10.50 34.02 5.91
N ALA A 348 9.61 33.61 6.82
CA ALA A 348 9.74 33.85 8.25
C ALA A 348 10.99 33.16 8.83
N SER A 349 11.37 33.49 10.07
CA SER A 349 12.43 32.74 10.76
C SER A 349 12.00 31.29 10.99
N GLY A 350 12.89 30.33 10.75
CA GLY A 350 12.65 28.92 11.06
C GLY A 350 12.49 28.63 12.56
N GLY A 351 12.97 29.56 13.41
CA GLY A 351 12.96 29.42 14.86
C GLY A 351 13.88 28.29 15.32
N THR A 352 13.36 27.43 16.21
CA THR A 352 14.05 26.23 16.71
C THR A 352 13.62 24.94 16.00
N THR A 353 12.94 25.04 14.86
CA THR A 353 12.36 23.88 14.15
C THR A 353 13.26 23.48 12.98
N GLU A 354 14.01 22.38 13.14
CA GLU A 354 15.02 21.89 12.18
C GLU A 354 14.48 21.59 10.78
N THR A 355 13.17 21.38 10.64
CA THR A 355 12.49 21.05 9.37
C THR A 355 11.83 22.24 8.67
N ASN A 356 11.95 23.45 9.22
CA ASN A 356 11.47 24.68 8.58
C ASN A 356 12.51 25.27 7.62
N ALA A 357 12.06 26.07 6.64
CA ALA A 357 12.95 26.85 5.81
C ALA A 357 13.61 27.98 6.64
N ALA A 358 14.91 27.86 6.89
CA ALA A 358 15.70 28.93 7.49
C ALA A 358 15.84 30.11 6.53
N ASN A 359 15.62 31.33 7.01
CA ASN A 359 15.83 32.54 6.22
C ASN A 359 17.26 33.10 6.39
N ILE A 360 17.60 34.13 5.63
CA ILE A 360 18.96 34.70 5.62
C ILE A 360 19.38 35.37 6.94
N LYS A 361 18.44 35.65 7.87
CA LYS A 361 18.75 36.08 9.23
C LYS A 361 19.18 34.88 10.07
N ASP A 362 18.43 33.78 10.04
CA ASP A 362 18.73 32.57 10.80
C ASP A 362 20.14 32.05 10.51
N VAL A 363 20.55 32.05 9.23
CA VAL A 363 21.91 31.68 8.79
C VAL A 363 22.96 32.66 9.34
N LYS A 364 22.70 33.96 9.34
CA LYS A 364 23.61 34.97 9.92
C LYS A 364 23.75 34.84 11.43
N ASP A 365 22.65 34.59 12.13
CA ASP A 365 22.64 34.38 13.58
C ASP A 365 23.42 33.11 13.97
N ALA A 366 23.26 32.01 13.21
CA ALA A 366 24.02 30.77 13.41
C ALA A 366 25.53 30.95 13.15
N ILE A 367 25.90 31.71 12.12
CA ILE A 367 27.29 32.09 11.84
C ILE A 367 27.86 32.96 12.97
N ALA A 368 27.09 33.95 13.46
CA ALA A 368 27.51 34.81 14.56
C ALA A 368 27.71 34.02 15.86
N ALA A 369 26.77 33.14 16.23
CA ALA A 369 26.89 32.28 17.41
C ALA A 369 28.09 31.31 17.32
N SER A 370 28.38 30.80 16.11
CA SER A 370 29.57 29.98 15.85
C SER A 370 30.86 30.80 15.98
N GLN A 371 30.87 32.02 15.44
CA GLN A 371 32.02 32.93 15.53
C GLN A 371 32.31 33.31 16.99
N THR A 372 31.31 33.76 17.76
CA THR A 372 31.43 34.03 19.20
C THR A 372 31.96 32.82 19.98
N THR A 373 31.47 31.62 19.65
CA THR A 373 31.93 30.37 20.29
C THR A 373 33.42 30.12 20.04
N LEU A 374 33.89 30.34 18.81
CA LEU A 374 35.30 30.15 18.42
C LEU A 374 36.22 31.28 18.94
N THR A 375 35.74 32.53 18.98
CA THR A 375 36.54 33.67 19.46
C THR A 375 36.66 33.73 20.98
N ASP A 376 35.64 33.30 21.73
CA ASP A 376 35.59 33.54 23.19
C ASP A 376 35.78 32.29 24.05
N LYS A 377 35.55 31.07 23.53
CA LYS A 377 35.88 29.84 24.29
C LYS A 377 37.31 29.37 24.04
N GLY A 378 37.79 29.53 22.80
CA GLY A 378 39.19 29.25 22.41
C GLY A 378 39.65 27.82 22.69
N LEU A 379 40.97 27.65 22.82
CA LEU A 379 41.55 26.45 23.46
C LEU A 379 41.89 26.77 24.92
N LYS A 380 41.67 25.81 25.82
CA LYS A 380 42.03 25.90 27.23
C LYS A 380 43.11 24.87 27.55
N PHE A 381 44.17 25.32 28.20
CA PHE A 381 45.31 24.50 28.62
C PHE A 381 45.41 24.52 30.14
N ALA A 382 45.49 23.35 30.77
CA ALA A 382 45.76 23.21 32.20
C ALA A 382 47.19 22.67 32.39
N GLY A 383 47.88 23.16 33.43
CA GLY A 383 49.03 22.45 34.00
C GLY A 383 48.60 21.68 35.25
N ASP A 384 49.55 21.02 35.90
CA ASP A 384 49.30 20.20 37.10
C ASP A 384 48.84 21.02 38.33
N SER A 385 48.90 22.35 38.25
CA SER A 385 48.31 23.28 39.22
C SER A 385 47.95 24.62 38.56
N GLY A 386 47.16 25.44 39.28
CA GLY A 386 46.69 26.74 38.81
C GLY A 386 45.42 26.70 37.97
N THR A 387 44.95 27.87 37.53
CA THR A 387 43.74 28.00 36.69
C THR A 387 44.06 27.75 35.21
N SER A 388 43.19 27.03 34.50
CA SER A 388 43.37 26.76 33.07
C SER A 388 43.44 28.04 32.24
N VAL A 389 44.46 28.13 31.38
CA VAL A 389 44.75 29.29 30.54
C VAL A 389 44.01 29.17 29.21
N GLY A 390 43.18 30.16 28.89
CA GLY A 390 42.54 30.29 27.57
C GLY A 390 43.44 30.98 26.55
N ARG A 391 43.28 30.62 25.26
CA ARG A 391 43.80 31.36 24.11
C ARG A 391 42.73 31.49 23.03
N LYS A 392 42.48 32.70 22.56
CA LYS A 392 41.60 32.98 21.41
C LYS A 392 42.25 32.50 20.11
N LEU A 393 41.44 32.26 19.09
CA LEU A 393 41.94 31.83 17.77
C LEU A 393 42.88 32.91 17.19
N GLY A 394 44.15 32.55 16.98
CA GLY A 394 45.21 33.46 16.53
C GLY A 394 46.17 33.94 17.62
N GLU A 395 45.88 33.73 18.91
CA GLU A 395 46.80 34.06 20.00
C GLU A 395 47.87 32.99 20.20
N THR A 396 49.12 33.39 20.42
CA THR A 396 50.22 32.45 20.70
C THR A 396 50.18 31.93 22.15
N LEU A 397 50.20 30.61 22.32
CA LEU A 397 50.56 30.00 23.60
C LEU A 397 52.08 29.89 23.72
N LYS A 398 52.69 30.60 24.66
CA LYS A 398 54.10 30.42 25.02
C LYS A 398 54.22 29.39 26.14
N ILE A 399 54.88 28.27 25.85
CA ILE A 399 55.32 27.27 26.84
C ILE A 399 56.83 27.47 27.03
N SER A 400 57.33 27.45 28.27
CA SER A 400 58.75 27.71 28.57
C SER A 400 59.16 27.12 29.93
N GLY A 401 60.27 26.39 29.97
CA GLY A 401 60.80 25.76 31.19
C GLY A 401 61.70 26.64 32.08
N GLY A 402 61.94 27.89 31.69
CA GLY A 402 62.64 28.90 32.52
C GLY A 402 64.13 29.11 32.25
N ALA A 403 64.79 28.21 31.52
CA ALA A 403 66.23 28.27 31.25
C ALA A 403 66.68 29.44 30.34
N ASP A 404 67.93 29.89 30.53
CA ASP A 404 68.64 30.80 29.61
C ASP A 404 68.87 30.12 28.25
N VAL A 405 68.32 30.72 27.19
CA VAL A 405 68.34 30.19 25.81
C VAL A 405 69.76 30.03 25.25
N SER A 406 70.75 30.76 25.80
CA SER A 406 72.17 30.63 25.41
C SER A 406 72.90 29.46 26.07
N LYS A 407 72.28 28.80 27.06
CA LYS A 407 72.89 27.77 27.91
C LYS A 407 72.11 26.46 27.94
N LEU A 408 71.42 26.09 26.85
CA LEU A 408 70.51 24.93 26.78
C LEU A 408 71.21 23.55 26.81
N ALA A 409 71.80 23.24 27.96
CA ALA A 409 71.59 21.97 28.64
C ALA A 409 70.90 22.25 30.00
N ASP A 410 69.84 23.08 29.91
CA ASP A 410 68.80 23.56 30.83
C ASP A 410 69.13 23.86 32.31
N ASP A 411 68.41 24.85 32.87
CA ASP A 411 67.87 24.68 34.24
C ASP A 411 66.77 23.61 34.17
N ASN A 412 67.23 22.35 34.20
CA ASN A 412 66.52 21.06 34.21
C ASN A 412 65.50 20.74 33.08
N ILE A 413 64.68 21.67 32.56
CA ILE A 413 63.68 21.40 31.52
C ILE A 413 63.72 22.41 30.37
N GLY A 414 64.10 21.95 29.19
CA GLY A 414 64.05 22.69 27.92
C GLY A 414 62.78 22.37 27.11
N VAL A 415 62.21 23.37 26.44
CA VAL A 415 61.14 23.20 25.44
C VAL A 415 61.57 23.88 24.16
N ILE A 416 61.67 23.11 23.06
CA ILE A 416 62.08 23.62 21.75
C ILE A 416 61.05 23.25 20.68
N THR A 417 60.82 24.14 19.72
CA THR A 417 60.06 23.82 18.50
C THR A 417 61.00 23.19 17.48
N ASP A 418 60.59 22.08 16.89
CA ASP A 418 61.26 21.51 15.72
C ASP A 418 60.83 22.28 14.46
N PRO A 419 61.77 22.92 13.73
CA PRO A 419 61.43 23.77 12.59
C PRO A 419 60.99 22.99 11.34
N ALA A 420 61.14 21.67 11.30
CA ALA A 420 60.76 20.86 10.14
C ALA A 420 59.29 20.39 10.17
N ASN A 421 58.69 20.24 11.36
CA ASN A 421 57.32 19.74 11.53
C ASN A 421 56.46 20.53 12.54
N GLY A 422 57.02 21.51 13.27
CA GLY A 422 56.32 22.33 14.27
C GLY A 422 56.15 21.67 15.64
N GLU A 423 56.75 20.50 15.88
CA GLU A 423 56.60 19.71 17.10
C GLU A 423 57.29 20.38 18.31
N LEU A 424 56.59 20.48 19.45
CA LEU A 424 57.18 20.97 20.71
C LEU A 424 57.86 19.82 21.47
N LYS A 425 59.19 19.79 21.45
CA LYS A 425 60.01 18.76 22.10
C LYS A 425 60.45 19.23 23.48
N VAL A 426 59.87 18.62 24.51
CA VAL A 426 60.30 18.76 25.91
C VAL A 426 61.53 17.87 26.15
N LYS A 427 62.54 18.40 26.84
CA LYS A 427 63.81 17.71 27.12
C LYS A 427 64.26 17.96 28.56
N LEU A 428 65.11 17.06 29.06
CA LEU A 428 65.84 17.21 30.31
C LEU A 428 67.26 17.75 30.03
N ALA A 429 67.80 18.49 31.00
CA ALA A 429 69.19 18.91 31.01
C ALA A 429 70.16 17.74 30.84
N ARG A 430 71.29 17.96 30.15
CA ARG A 430 72.41 17.00 30.16
C ARG A 430 73.14 16.98 31.51
N ASN A 431 73.07 18.09 32.25
CA ASN A 431 73.64 18.27 33.58
C ASN A 431 72.55 18.79 34.52
N LEU A 432 71.96 17.94 35.36
CA LEU A 432 70.87 18.36 36.26
C LEU A 432 71.41 19.22 37.42
N ASN A 433 70.90 20.44 37.55
CA ASN A 433 71.16 21.35 38.66
C ASN A 433 69.91 21.44 39.55
N LEU A 434 69.86 20.68 40.63
CA LEU A 434 68.70 20.66 41.53
C LEU A 434 68.70 21.83 42.54
N THR A 435 69.67 22.75 42.47
CA THR A 435 69.91 23.84 43.45
C THR A 435 70.21 23.33 44.87
N ALA A 436 70.41 24.25 45.82
CA ALA A 436 70.66 23.91 47.23
C ALA A 436 69.45 23.29 47.95
N ALA A 437 68.23 23.47 47.43
CA ALA A 437 66.99 22.97 48.04
C ALA A 437 66.49 21.64 47.44
N GLY A 438 67.01 21.24 46.27
CA GLY A 438 66.59 20.02 45.59
C GLY A 438 67.41 18.80 45.96
N SER A 439 66.90 17.63 45.57
CA SER A 439 67.54 16.34 45.85
C SER A 439 67.10 15.28 44.83
N LEU A 440 67.98 14.32 44.57
CA LEU A 440 67.68 13.12 43.78
C LEU A 440 67.45 11.96 44.74
N THR A 441 66.29 11.31 44.65
CA THR A 441 65.95 10.13 45.45
C THR A 441 65.77 8.92 44.53
N ILE A 442 66.44 7.81 44.84
CA ILE A 442 66.41 6.55 44.08
C ILE A 442 66.25 5.41 45.09
N GLY A 443 65.01 4.97 45.32
CA GLY A 443 64.69 4.08 46.44
C GLY A 443 65.13 4.70 47.77
N ASP A 444 65.85 3.92 48.58
CA ASP A 444 66.42 4.36 49.86
C ASP A 444 67.58 5.37 49.74
N THR A 445 68.07 5.63 48.53
CA THR A 445 69.23 6.50 48.27
C THR A 445 68.80 7.95 48.02
N LEU A 446 69.33 8.88 48.82
CA LEU A 446 69.13 10.33 48.72
C LEU A 446 70.45 11.03 48.43
N LEU A 447 70.52 11.80 47.36
CA LEU A 447 71.64 12.69 47.01
C LEU A 447 71.18 14.15 47.06
N ASN A 448 71.78 14.96 47.92
CA ASN A 448 71.41 16.36 48.12
C ASN A 448 72.62 17.25 48.50
N GLY A 449 72.37 18.51 48.86
CA GLY A 449 73.41 19.48 49.24
C GLY A 449 74.30 19.11 50.43
N SER A 450 73.93 18.10 51.23
CA SER A 450 74.73 17.57 52.35
C SER A 450 75.63 16.39 51.96
N GLY A 451 75.26 15.65 50.91
CA GLY A 451 75.99 14.46 50.43
C GLY A 451 75.07 13.35 49.93
N LEU A 452 75.58 12.12 49.95
CA LEU A 452 74.88 10.87 49.63
C LEU A 452 74.46 10.17 50.93
N THR A 453 73.20 9.77 51.04
CA THR A 453 72.64 9.03 52.18
C THR A 453 71.90 7.81 51.66
N ILE A 454 72.20 6.61 52.17
CA ILE A 454 71.38 5.41 51.95
C ILE A 454 70.63 5.14 53.25
N THR A 455 69.30 5.10 53.21
CA THR A 455 68.46 4.89 54.39
C THR A 455 68.72 3.50 54.98
N GLY A 456 69.11 3.44 56.26
CA GLY A 456 69.55 2.18 56.89
C GLY A 456 70.93 1.67 56.44
N GLY A 457 71.70 2.47 55.68
CA GLY A 457 72.99 2.08 55.11
C GLY A 457 74.05 3.19 55.20
N PRO A 458 75.04 3.18 54.29
CA PRO A 458 76.14 4.17 54.28
C PRO A 458 75.69 5.60 54.00
N VAL A 459 76.40 6.55 54.60
CA VAL A 459 76.23 8.00 54.46
C VAL A 459 77.58 8.64 54.18
N ILE A 460 77.70 9.31 53.03
CA ILE A 460 78.90 10.05 52.61
C ILE A 460 78.55 11.53 52.59
N THR A 461 79.04 12.27 53.57
CA THR A 461 78.90 13.73 53.67
C THR A 461 80.13 14.43 53.09
N LYS A 462 80.08 15.76 52.98
CA LYS A 462 81.23 16.60 52.56
C LYS A 462 82.48 16.49 53.45
N THR A 463 82.35 15.95 54.68
CA THR A 463 83.43 15.95 55.68
C THR A 463 83.65 14.60 56.37
N SER A 464 82.78 13.60 56.15
CA SER A 464 82.82 12.32 56.85
C SER A 464 82.11 11.21 56.07
N VAL A 465 82.64 9.99 56.16
CA VAL A 465 82.04 8.75 55.69
C VAL A 465 81.60 7.93 56.92
N ASN A 466 80.31 7.62 57.01
CA ASN A 466 79.75 6.73 58.00
C ASN A 466 79.16 5.51 57.27
N MET A 467 79.60 4.30 57.61
CA MET A 467 79.17 3.09 56.90
C MET A 467 77.86 2.48 57.43
N GLY A 468 77.17 3.13 58.38
CA GLY A 468 75.87 2.67 58.89
C GLY A 468 75.95 1.33 59.63
N GLY A 469 77.10 0.99 60.20
CA GLY A 469 77.37 -0.32 60.82
C GLY A 469 77.75 -1.44 59.83
N GLN A 470 77.76 -1.17 58.52
CA GLN A 470 78.12 -2.14 57.49
C GLN A 470 79.64 -2.35 57.40
N VAL A 471 80.06 -3.56 57.01
CA VAL A 471 81.47 -3.91 56.76
C VAL A 471 81.95 -3.34 55.43
N VAL A 472 83.12 -2.70 55.42
CA VAL A 472 83.75 -2.21 54.19
C VAL A 472 84.54 -3.33 53.52
N HIS A 473 83.96 -3.91 52.47
CA HIS A 473 84.65 -4.88 51.61
C HIS A 473 85.51 -4.16 50.56
N GLY A 474 86.55 -4.84 50.05
CA GLY A 474 87.43 -4.30 49.00
C GLY A 474 88.53 -3.33 49.46
N VAL A 475 88.66 -3.08 50.77
CA VAL A 475 89.76 -2.26 51.32
C VAL A 475 91.10 -2.97 51.09
N ALA A 476 91.93 -2.42 50.21
CA ALA A 476 93.30 -2.87 49.97
C ALA A 476 94.18 -2.71 51.23
N ASN A 477 95.41 -3.24 51.21
CA ASN A 477 96.32 -3.03 52.34
C ASN A 477 96.74 -1.54 52.39
N GLY A 478 96.38 -0.84 53.46
CA GLY A 478 96.84 0.53 53.70
C GLY A 478 98.36 0.61 53.83
N ALA A 479 98.96 1.61 53.19
CA ALA A 479 100.41 1.82 53.10
C ALA A 479 100.87 3.16 53.67
N ALA A 480 100.03 4.20 53.61
CA ALA A 480 100.22 5.46 54.30
C ALA A 480 99.52 5.46 55.68
N ALA A 481 99.98 6.33 56.58
CA ALA A 481 99.47 6.40 57.97
C ALA A 481 98.01 6.89 58.09
N THR A 482 97.41 7.37 56.99
CA THR A 482 96.02 7.82 56.89
C THR A 482 95.10 6.82 56.20
N ASP A 483 95.63 5.69 55.73
CA ASP A 483 94.85 4.68 55.01
C ASP A 483 94.02 3.82 55.97
N ALA A 484 92.85 3.37 55.52
CA ALA A 484 92.08 2.39 56.27
C ALA A 484 92.79 1.03 56.26
N VAL A 485 93.09 0.47 57.44
CA VAL A 485 93.64 -0.88 57.56
C VAL A 485 92.54 -1.93 57.40
N ASN A 486 92.82 -2.98 56.64
CA ASN A 486 91.88 -4.09 56.47
C ASN A 486 92.09 -5.21 57.53
N TYR A 487 91.10 -6.10 57.66
CA TYR A 487 91.18 -7.22 58.60
C TYR A 487 92.32 -8.20 58.28
N GLY A 488 92.80 -8.28 57.03
CA GLY A 488 93.98 -9.06 56.67
C GLY A 488 95.27 -8.52 57.30
N GLN A 489 95.44 -7.19 57.32
CA GLN A 489 96.57 -6.53 57.99
C GLN A 489 96.50 -6.73 59.52
N LEU A 490 95.31 -6.55 60.12
CA LEU A 490 95.12 -6.77 61.55
C LEU A 490 95.36 -8.25 61.93
N LYS A 491 94.84 -9.20 61.14
CA LYS A 491 95.05 -10.64 61.36
C LYS A 491 96.50 -11.06 61.13
N ALA A 492 97.24 -10.39 60.26
CA ALA A 492 98.68 -10.59 60.10
C ALA A 492 99.50 -10.08 61.30
N VAL A 493 98.99 -9.10 62.05
CA VAL A 493 99.58 -8.66 63.34
C VAL A 493 99.18 -9.61 64.46
N GLU A 494 97.90 -9.94 64.60
CA GLU A 494 97.39 -10.88 65.61
C GLU A 494 98.05 -12.25 65.50
N ASN A 495 98.09 -12.84 64.30
CA ASN A 495 98.77 -14.12 64.05
C ASN A 495 100.26 -14.06 64.44
N LYS A 496 100.95 -12.94 64.22
CA LYS A 496 102.36 -12.78 64.65
C LYS A 496 102.48 -12.70 66.17
N ILE A 497 101.60 -11.95 66.84
CA ILE A 497 101.59 -11.82 68.30
C ILE A 497 101.30 -13.18 68.96
N ASP A 498 100.27 -13.90 68.51
CA ASP A 498 99.93 -15.23 69.00
C ASP A 498 101.03 -16.25 68.72
N GLN A 499 101.60 -16.27 67.51
CA GLN A 499 102.71 -17.17 67.19
C GLN A 499 103.94 -16.86 68.05
N THR A 500 104.31 -15.60 68.26
CA THR A 500 105.44 -15.22 69.12
C THR A 500 105.18 -15.58 70.59
N SER A 501 104.04 -15.17 71.15
CA SER A 501 103.67 -15.44 72.55
C SER A 501 103.57 -16.94 72.84
N THR A 502 102.95 -17.70 71.93
CA THR A 502 102.79 -19.16 72.06
C THR A 502 104.11 -19.90 71.84
N THR A 503 105.03 -19.40 71.01
CA THR A 503 106.33 -20.04 70.78
C THR A 503 107.30 -19.78 71.93
N VAL A 504 107.37 -18.54 72.42
CA VAL A 504 108.29 -18.18 73.53
C VAL A 504 107.92 -18.91 74.82
N ASN A 505 106.63 -19.00 75.16
CA ASN A 505 106.17 -19.64 76.40
C ASN A 505 106.25 -21.18 76.38
N LYS A 506 106.45 -21.82 75.23
CA LYS A 506 106.64 -23.29 75.14
C LYS A 506 108.05 -23.75 75.53
N GLY A 507 109.04 -22.87 75.47
CA GLY A 507 110.45 -23.25 75.66
C GLY A 507 110.95 -24.24 74.59
N LEU A 508 112.12 -24.83 74.85
CA LEU A 508 112.59 -26.02 74.15
C LEU A 508 112.19 -27.25 74.98
N THR A 509 111.20 -27.99 74.49
CA THR A 509 110.75 -29.24 75.12
C THR A 509 111.38 -30.42 74.40
N PHE A 510 112.12 -31.24 75.14
CA PHE A 510 112.67 -32.50 74.68
C PHE A 510 111.98 -33.64 75.41
N LYS A 511 111.48 -34.64 74.68
CA LYS A 511 111.03 -35.91 75.26
C LYS A 511 112.10 -36.98 75.09
N ALA A 512 112.19 -37.88 76.05
CA ALA A 512 112.88 -39.15 75.91
C ALA A 512 111.89 -40.25 75.50
N ASP A 513 112.42 -41.39 75.04
CA ASP A 513 111.62 -42.52 74.53
C ASP A 513 110.80 -43.24 75.63
N ASP A 514 111.14 -43.02 76.90
CA ASP A 514 110.35 -43.44 78.08
C ASP A 514 109.11 -42.56 78.32
N THR A 515 108.84 -41.61 77.41
CA THR A 515 107.80 -40.58 77.43
C THR A 515 107.99 -39.42 78.43
N ASN A 516 109.00 -39.49 79.30
CA ASN A 516 109.32 -38.40 80.22
C ASN A 516 109.76 -37.15 79.44
N THR A 517 109.42 -36.00 79.99
CA THR A 517 109.45 -34.72 79.26
C THR A 517 110.30 -33.70 80.00
N VAL A 518 111.37 -33.23 79.37
CA VAL A 518 112.23 -32.17 79.87
C VAL A 518 111.91 -30.88 79.11
N ASN A 519 111.04 -30.05 79.68
CA ASN A 519 110.87 -28.68 79.24
C ASN A 519 112.00 -27.82 79.82
N ARG A 520 112.68 -27.09 78.94
CA ARG A 520 113.66 -26.06 79.27
C ARG A 520 113.19 -24.73 78.70
N LYS A 521 113.18 -23.66 79.48
CA LYS A 521 112.90 -22.32 78.96
C LYS A 521 114.02 -21.91 78.01
N LEU A 522 113.69 -21.05 77.03
CA LEU A 522 114.68 -20.50 76.09
C LEU A 522 115.76 -19.75 76.89
N GLY A 523 116.95 -20.35 77.00
CA GLY A 523 118.06 -19.87 77.84
C GLY A 523 118.64 -20.91 78.81
N GLU A 524 117.97 -22.04 79.06
CA GLU A 524 118.46 -23.10 79.95
C GLU A 524 119.17 -24.24 79.17
N THR A 525 120.18 -24.88 79.80
CA THR A 525 120.98 -25.97 79.21
C THR A 525 120.33 -27.36 79.38
N LEU A 526 120.59 -28.29 78.45
CA LEU A 526 120.17 -29.69 78.51
C LEU A 526 121.34 -30.66 78.25
N HIS A 527 121.30 -31.83 78.87
CA HIS A 527 122.15 -32.99 78.59
C HIS A 527 121.31 -34.09 77.92
N VAL A 528 121.85 -34.81 76.93
CA VAL A 528 121.19 -35.92 76.22
C VAL A 528 122.15 -37.10 76.14
N ALA A 529 121.67 -38.32 76.42
CA ALA A 529 122.45 -39.56 76.47
C ALA A 529 121.69 -40.75 75.84
N GLY A 530 122.39 -41.77 75.34
CA GLY A 530 121.80 -42.96 74.69
C GLY A 530 121.61 -44.18 75.61
N ASP A 531 120.89 -45.19 75.13
CA ASP A 531 120.53 -46.41 75.89
C ASP A 531 121.68 -47.40 76.12
N GLY A 532 122.78 -47.26 75.36
CA GLY A 532 123.96 -48.12 75.43
C GLY A 532 123.79 -49.51 74.80
N ARG A 533 122.56 -49.98 74.52
CA ARG A 533 122.30 -51.28 73.86
C ARG A 533 122.26 -51.12 72.34
N ASN A 534 121.26 -50.41 71.83
CA ASN A 534 121.05 -50.20 70.39
C ASN A 534 121.40 -48.76 69.94
N THR A 535 121.63 -47.83 70.87
CA THR A 535 121.89 -46.40 70.60
C THR A 535 123.11 -45.84 71.34
N GLU A 536 123.69 -44.76 70.81
CA GLU A 536 124.77 -43.97 71.42
C GLU A 536 124.64 -42.46 71.09
N THR A 537 125.40 -41.60 71.81
CA THR A 537 125.31 -40.14 71.69
C THR A 537 126.67 -39.44 71.76
N ARG A 538 126.92 -38.47 70.87
CA ARG A 538 128.17 -37.66 70.83
C ARG A 538 127.93 -36.24 70.31
N VAL A 539 128.87 -35.33 70.53
CA VAL A 539 128.87 -33.99 69.90
C VAL A 539 129.75 -34.00 68.66
N ASP A 540 129.27 -33.42 67.55
CA ASP A 540 129.97 -33.33 66.27
C ASP A 540 129.60 -32.04 65.53
N GLY A 541 130.57 -31.19 65.19
CA GLY A 541 130.33 -29.95 64.44
C GLY A 541 129.27 -29.02 65.03
N GLY A 542 129.13 -28.98 66.36
CA GLY A 542 128.10 -28.20 67.06
C GLY A 542 126.72 -28.86 67.17
N LYS A 543 126.57 -30.11 66.70
CA LYS A 543 125.34 -30.91 66.78
C LYS A 543 125.49 -31.96 67.88
N VAL A 544 124.40 -32.30 68.58
CA VAL A 544 124.30 -33.56 69.32
C VAL A 544 123.79 -34.62 68.33
N VAL A 545 124.58 -35.68 68.14
CA VAL A 545 124.26 -36.82 67.28
C VAL A 545 123.79 -37.97 68.17
N VAL A 546 122.59 -38.49 67.88
CA VAL A 546 122.11 -39.79 68.39
C VAL A 546 122.21 -40.79 67.24
N ALA A 547 122.81 -41.95 67.45
CA ALA A 547 123.01 -42.96 66.40
C ALA A 547 122.51 -44.34 66.84
N LEU A 548 121.91 -45.08 65.91
CA LEU A 548 121.67 -46.52 66.05
C LEU A 548 122.96 -47.29 65.75
N LYS A 549 123.13 -48.45 66.39
CA LYS A 549 124.11 -49.46 65.98
C LYS A 549 123.57 -50.27 64.80
N ASN A 550 124.46 -50.76 63.93
CA ASN A 550 124.11 -51.44 62.68
C ASN A 550 123.36 -52.79 62.83
N GLU A 551 123.10 -53.27 64.05
CA GLU A 551 122.39 -54.52 64.32
C GLU A 551 121.28 -54.27 65.35
N LEU A 552 120.02 -54.38 64.93
CA LEU A 552 118.86 -54.15 65.79
C LEU A 552 118.38 -55.47 66.42
N LYS A 553 118.30 -55.50 67.75
CA LYS A 553 117.88 -56.67 68.53
C LYS A 553 116.54 -56.44 69.21
N PHE A 554 115.54 -57.18 68.75
CA PHE A 554 114.23 -57.33 69.39
C PHE A 554 114.21 -58.63 70.18
N ASP A 555 113.64 -58.59 71.38
CA ASP A 555 113.53 -59.77 72.24
C ASP A 555 112.11 -60.34 72.17
N VAL A 556 111.99 -61.65 71.96
CA VAL A 556 110.72 -62.37 71.82
C VAL A 556 110.83 -63.62 72.68
N THR A 557 110.12 -63.62 73.82
CA THR A 557 110.23 -64.67 74.84
C THR A 557 109.42 -65.91 74.45
N GLY A 558 110.02 -66.81 73.68
CA GLY A 558 109.54 -68.18 73.46
C GLY A 558 109.29 -68.56 72.00
N THR A 559 109.76 -69.77 71.63
CA THR A 559 109.73 -70.38 70.28
C THR A 559 110.60 -69.69 69.22
N ALA A 560 110.89 -70.41 68.12
CA ALA A 560 112.14 -70.25 67.36
C ALA A 560 112.18 -69.08 66.36
N ASN A 561 111.06 -68.39 66.10
CA ASN A 561 110.97 -67.36 65.07
C ASN A 561 111.18 -65.96 65.68
N LYS A 562 112.43 -65.49 65.72
CA LYS A 562 112.70 -64.08 66.02
C LYS A 562 112.21 -63.19 64.88
N LEU A 563 111.29 -62.27 65.19
CA LEU A 563 110.88 -61.23 64.26
C LEU A 563 112.12 -60.40 63.88
N THR A 564 112.46 -60.40 62.59
CA THR A 564 113.54 -59.58 62.04
C THR A 564 113.01 -58.73 60.90
N ILE A 565 113.29 -57.44 60.98
CA ILE A 565 112.91 -56.42 59.99
C ILE A 565 114.19 -56.04 59.24
N ASN A 566 114.13 -56.05 57.90
CA ASN A 566 115.25 -55.66 57.04
C ASN A 566 116.58 -56.42 57.34
N LYS A 567 116.51 -57.68 57.78
CA LYS A 567 117.71 -58.50 57.95
C LYS A 567 118.43 -58.62 56.59
N ASP A 568 119.73 -58.32 56.62
CA ASP A 568 120.63 -58.33 55.46
C ASP A 568 120.17 -57.38 54.32
N ASP A 569 119.50 -56.27 54.67
CA ASP A 569 119.06 -55.16 53.80
C ASP A 569 118.07 -55.53 52.67
N LYS A 570 117.18 -56.48 52.93
CA LYS A 570 116.20 -57.00 51.94
C LYS A 570 114.77 -56.46 52.05
N GLY A 571 114.51 -55.47 52.90
CA GLY A 571 113.20 -54.81 53.00
C GLY A 571 112.01 -55.68 53.45
N THR A 572 112.24 -56.89 53.94
CA THR A 572 111.18 -57.86 54.31
C THR A 572 110.86 -57.87 55.80
N ILE A 573 109.63 -58.30 56.12
CA ILE A 573 109.15 -58.62 57.47
C ILE A 573 108.91 -60.13 57.49
N ASN A 574 109.63 -60.87 58.34
CA ASN A 574 109.61 -62.33 58.34
C ASN A 574 109.20 -62.90 59.72
N GLY A 575 108.47 -64.02 59.72
CA GLY A 575 108.10 -64.77 60.93
C GLY A 575 106.62 -64.75 61.35
N LEU A 576 105.72 -64.23 60.52
CA LEU A 576 104.26 -64.30 60.74
C LEU A 576 103.73 -65.75 60.64
N SER A 577 102.58 -66.04 61.26
CA SER A 577 102.12 -67.42 61.53
C SER A 577 100.64 -67.73 61.21
N ASN A 578 99.91 -66.79 60.60
CA ASN A 578 98.44 -66.84 60.45
C ASN A 578 97.97 -67.09 59.00
N THR A 579 98.12 -68.30 58.47
CA THR A 579 97.97 -68.60 57.03
C THR A 579 96.61 -69.14 56.53
N ALA A 580 95.54 -69.11 57.33
CA ALA A 580 94.23 -69.68 56.95
C ALA A 580 93.04 -68.79 57.32
N TRP A 581 92.02 -68.71 56.45
CA TRP A 581 90.82 -67.90 56.65
C TRP A 581 89.62 -68.74 57.11
N ASN A 582 89.04 -68.40 58.27
CA ASN A 582 87.80 -68.98 58.78
C ASN A 582 86.78 -67.87 59.08
N PRO A 583 85.69 -67.73 58.28
CA PRO A 583 84.72 -66.64 58.45
C PRO A 583 83.87 -66.74 59.73
N LEU A 584 83.93 -67.85 60.47
CA LEU A 584 83.26 -68.02 61.77
C LEU A 584 84.20 -67.80 62.97
N SER A 585 85.50 -67.61 62.73
CA SER A 585 86.51 -67.42 63.78
C SER A 585 87.72 -66.67 63.22
N ILE A 586 87.59 -65.36 63.03
CA ILE A 586 88.66 -64.46 62.58
C ILE A 586 89.38 -63.83 63.79
N THR A 587 90.71 -63.92 63.83
CA THR A 587 91.53 -63.21 64.82
C THR A 587 91.76 -61.77 64.34
N SER A 588 90.85 -60.87 64.72
CA SER A 588 90.96 -59.45 64.37
C SER A 588 92.25 -58.81 64.93
N GLY A 589 92.81 -57.84 64.21
CA GLY A 589 94.00 -57.09 64.61
C GLY A 589 95.35 -57.71 64.23
N GLN A 590 95.37 -58.92 63.66
CA GLN A 590 96.57 -59.49 63.03
C GLN A 590 96.70 -59.04 61.57
N ALA A 591 97.93 -58.86 61.07
CA ALA A 591 98.18 -58.62 59.66
C ALA A 591 97.92 -59.91 58.87
N ALA A 592 96.97 -59.89 57.94
CA ALA A 592 96.63 -61.06 57.13
C ALA A 592 97.81 -61.49 56.23
N THR A 593 98.05 -62.80 56.10
CA THR A 593 98.92 -63.29 55.02
C THR A 593 98.16 -63.25 53.69
N GLU A 594 98.90 -63.27 52.57
CA GLU A 594 98.33 -63.25 51.22
C GLU A 594 97.36 -64.44 51.00
N ASP A 595 97.62 -65.59 51.65
CA ASP A 595 96.76 -66.78 51.65
C ASP A 595 95.34 -66.50 52.18
N GLN A 596 95.23 -65.68 53.24
CA GLN A 596 93.95 -65.40 53.89
C GLN A 596 93.06 -64.51 53.03
N LEU A 597 93.65 -63.52 52.34
CA LEU A 597 92.91 -62.54 51.55
C LEU A 597 92.26 -63.19 50.32
N LYS A 598 92.96 -64.11 49.64
CA LYS A 598 92.43 -64.82 48.46
C LYS A 598 91.10 -65.54 48.76
N ALA A 599 90.97 -66.17 49.93
CA ALA A 599 89.80 -66.98 50.29
C ALA A 599 88.49 -66.18 50.49
N VAL A 600 88.56 -64.84 50.52
CA VAL A 600 87.39 -63.95 50.60
C VAL A 600 86.86 -63.59 49.20
N ASP A 601 87.77 -63.27 48.28
CA ASP A 601 87.47 -62.82 46.92
C ASP A 601 86.66 -63.87 46.14
N ASP A 602 87.11 -65.13 46.18
CA ASP A 602 86.47 -66.28 45.53
C ASP A 602 84.99 -66.50 45.94
N LYS A 603 84.53 -65.93 47.08
CA LYS A 603 83.14 -66.05 47.55
C LYS A 603 82.22 -64.92 47.11
N ILE A 604 82.75 -63.73 46.83
CA ILE A 604 81.93 -62.55 46.51
C ILE A 604 81.34 -62.64 45.09
N ALA A 605 82.07 -63.28 44.16
CA ALA A 605 81.65 -63.47 42.77
C ALA A 605 80.31 -64.22 42.59
N ALA A 606 79.92 -65.09 43.55
CA ALA A 606 78.83 -66.05 43.39
C ALA A 606 77.41 -65.50 43.58
N ILE A 607 77.22 -64.24 44.00
CA ILE A 607 75.92 -63.70 44.44
C ILE A 607 75.20 -62.88 43.34
N SER A 608 75.83 -62.64 42.20
CA SER A 608 75.36 -61.62 41.23
C SER A 608 74.23 -62.04 40.26
N THR A 609 73.83 -63.32 40.17
CA THR A 609 72.94 -63.82 39.09
C THR A 609 71.66 -64.53 39.52
N ASP A 610 70.54 -63.93 39.09
CA ASP A 610 69.18 -64.46 38.82
C ASP A 610 68.31 -65.04 39.96
N THR A 611 67.08 -64.49 40.08
CA THR A 611 65.86 -65.13 40.64
C THR A 611 64.59 -64.24 40.51
N LEU A 612 64.36 -63.57 39.38
CA LEU A 612 63.05 -62.91 39.13
C LEU A 612 62.68 -62.95 37.64
N LYS A 613 61.64 -63.73 37.30
CA LYS A 613 61.24 -64.06 35.92
C LYS A 613 60.26 -63.04 35.34
N SER A 614 60.36 -62.82 34.02
CA SER A 614 59.60 -61.83 33.26
C SER A 614 58.15 -62.23 32.94
N TRP A 615 57.31 -61.24 32.63
CA TRP A 615 55.92 -61.41 32.17
C TRP A 615 55.62 -60.58 30.91
N ASP A 616 54.53 -60.89 30.21
CA ASP A 616 54.16 -60.27 28.94
C ASP A 616 52.92 -59.38 29.04
N ALA A 617 53.03 -58.14 28.58
CA ALA A 617 51.90 -57.25 28.34
C ALA A 617 51.33 -57.49 26.93
N GLN A 618 50.00 -57.48 26.82
CA GLN A 618 49.28 -57.70 25.56
C GLN A 618 48.17 -56.65 25.36
N ILE A 619 47.78 -56.43 24.10
CA ILE A 619 46.54 -55.74 23.70
C ILE A 619 45.83 -56.66 22.71
N ASP A 620 44.55 -56.97 22.96
CA ASP A 620 43.71 -57.84 22.14
C ASP A 620 44.37 -59.18 21.74
N GLY A 621 45.14 -59.77 22.67
CA GLY A 621 45.89 -61.02 22.48
C GLY A 621 47.26 -60.88 21.81
N VAL A 622 47.62 -59.69 21.32
CA VAL A 622 48.92 -59.41 20.69
C VAL A 622 49.92 -58.93 21.74
N LYS A 623 51.09 -59.58 21.84
CA LYS A 623 52.18 -59.14 22.73
C LYS A 623 52.68 -57.76 22.31
N VAL A 624 52.66 -56.81 23.25
CA VAL A 624 53.19 -55.45 23.05
C VAL A 624 54.51 -55.19 23.77
N LYS A 625 54.79 -55.87 24.89
CA LYS A 625 56.09 -55.80 25.59
C LYS A 625 56.30 -56.97 26.56
N THR A 626 57.51 -57.52 26.61
CA THR A 626 57.99 -58.35 27.74
C THR A 626 58.59 -57.44 28.81
N VAL A 627 58.16 -57.57 30.07
CA VAL A 627 58.69 -56.81 31.22
C VAL A 627 59.67 -57.70 32.01
N SER A 628 60.92 -57.27 32.15
CA SER A 628 62.03 -58.05 32.73
C SER A 628 62.81 -57.26 33.80
N LYS A 629 63.84 -57.87 34.40
CA LYS A 629 64.72 -57.18 35.37
C LYS A 629 65.58 -56.08 34.73
N THR A 630 65.88 -56.16 33.43
CA THR A 630 66.66 -55.16 32.68
C THR A 630 65.80 -54.19 31.88
N ASP A 631 64.55 -54.52 31.62
CA ASP A 631 63.56 -53.62 31.03
C ASP A 631 62.22 -53.73 31.79
N ASN A 632 62.17 -53.05 32.94
CA ASN A 632 61.13 -53.18 33.96
C ASN A 632 60.00 -52.15 33.85
N VAL A 633 59.95 -51.32 32.80
CA VAL A 633 59.01 -50.19 32.68
C VAL A 633 57.99 -50.40 31.56
N LEU A 634 56.71 -50.56 31.92
CA LEU A 634 55.59 -50.64 30.98
C LEU A 634 54.86 -49.28 30.89
N ASN A 635 55.08 -48.54 29.80
CA ASN A 635 54.55 -47.19 29.62
C ASN A 635 53.23 -47.18 28.81
N PHE A 636 52.11 -46.89 29.48
CA PHE A 636 50.83 -46.61 28.83
C PHE A 636 50.81 -45.16 28.31
N LYS A 637 50.77 -45.00 26.98
CA LYS A 637 50.74 -43.66 26.34
C LYS A 637 49.30 -43.22 26.07
N LYS A 638 48.94 -41.99 26.47
CA LYS A 638 47.65 -41.39 26.13
C LYS A 638 47.59 -40.96 24.67
N GLY A 639 46.48 -41.26 23.99
CA GLY A 639 46.11 -40.64 22.71
C GLY A 639 45.36 -39.32 22.94
N SER A 640 45.17 -38.51 21.88
CA SER A 640 44.64 -37.14 21.99
C SER A 640 43.30 -37.02 22.75
N ASN A 641 42.42 -38.02 22.59
CA ASN A 641 41.10 -38.03 23.22
C ASN A 641 41.00 -38.96 24.45
N ILE A 642 42.12 -39.55 24.89
CA ILE A 642 42.16 -40.48 26.03
C ILE A 642 42.88 -39.83 27.22
N LYS A 643 42.27 -39.93 28.39
CA LYS A 643 42.80 -39.52 29.68
C LYS A 643 43.27 -40.78 30.41
N LEU A 644 44.52 -40.78 30.85
CA LEU A 644 45.11 -41.81 31.70
C LEU A 644 45.52 -41.14 33.01
N SER A 645 45.15 -41.74 34.14
CA SER A 645 45.59 -41.32 35.47
C SER A 645 45.79 -42.51 36.39
N ASP A 646 46.62 -42.33 37.42
CA ASP A 646 46.59 -43.22 38.59
C ASP A 646 45.26 -43.05 39.33
N ASP A 647 44.81 -44.14 39.96
CA ASP A 647 43.65 -44.21 40.84
C ASP A 647 43.99 -45.19 41.97
N SER A 648 44.84 -44.72 42.90
CA SER A 648 45.32 -45.48 44.06
C SER A 648 46.07 -46.79 43.71
N GLY A 649 46.86 -46.78 42.64
CA GLY A 649 47.60 -47.94 42.13
C GLY A 649 46.90 -48.69 40.99
N ALA A 650 45.66 -48.32 40.64
CA ALA A 650 44.98 -48.79 39.44
C ALA A 650 45.14 -47.79 38.28
N ILE A 651 45.23 -48.29 37.04
CA ILE A 651 45.29 -47.42 35.85
C ILE A 651 43.86 -47.07 35.42
N LYS A 652 43.45 -45.82 35.62
CA LYS A 652 42.17 -45.30 35.17
C LYS A 652 42.26 -44.84 33.72
N ILE A 653 41.39 -45.39 32.88
CA ILE A 653 41.22 -44.98 31.48
C ILE A 653 39.90 -44.24 31.35
N SER A 654 39.89 -43.09 30.69
CA SER A 654 38.69 -42.29 30.45
C SER A 654 38.83 -41.49 29.15
N VAL A 655 37.74 -40.89 28.67
CA VAL A 655 37.81 -39.83 27.64
C VAL A 655 38.39 -38.56 28.29
N VAL A 656 39.11 -37.73 27.53
CA VAL A 656 39.48 -36.37 27.98
C VAL A 656 38.23 -35.49 28.12
N ASP A 657 38.33 -34.46 28.96
CA ASP A 657 37.17 -33.61 29.32
C ASP A 657 36.68 -32.73 28.14
N ALA A 658 37.49 -32.58 27.09
CA ALA A 658 37.14 -31.93 25.81
C ALA A 658 37.79 -32.67 24.62
N PRO A 659 37.15 -33.73 24.07
CA PRO A 659 37.74 -34.56 23.01
C PRO A 659 37.63 -33.90 21.62
N ASN A 660 38.72 -33.93 20.84
CA ASN A 660 38.79 -33.36 19.51
C ASN A 660 38.71 -34.46 18.43
N PHE A 661 37.62 -34.49 17.66
CA PHE A 661 37.40 -35.50 16.61
C PHE A 661 37.67 -34.92 15.23
N ALA A 662 38.67 -35.44 14.51
CA ALA A 662 39.08 -34.97 13.19
C ALA A 662 38.14 -35.38 12.03
N GLY A 663 36.85 -35.61 12.29
CA GLY A 663 35.89 -36.10 11.30
C GLY A 663 34.46 -36.22 11.82
N LYS A 664 33.56 -36.73 10.98
CA LYS A 664 32.11 -36.84 11.28
C LYS A 664 31.84 -37.78 12.45
N VAL A 665 31.48 -37.22 13.60
CA VAL A 665 30.86 -37.96 14.71
C VAL A 665 29.43 -38.36 14.29
N THR A 666 29.06 -39.62 14.54
CA THR A 666 27.70 -40.12 14.34
C THR A 666 27.20 -40.73 15.65
N ALA A 667 26.21 -40.10 16.27
CA ALA A 667 25.65 -40.50 17.56
C ALA A 667 24.12 -40.66 17.45
N ARG A 668 23.55 -41.63 18.18
CA ARG A 668 22.10 -41.83 18.29
C ARG A 668 21.66 -41.30 19.66
N GLY A 669 20.85 -40.24 19.68
CA GLY A 669 20.48 -39.55 20.92
C GLY A 669 21.58 -38.62 21.45
N PHE A 670 22.13 -37.76 20.58
CA PHE A 670 23.03 -36.69 21.02
C PHE A 670 22.23 -35.61 21.75
N ASP A 671 22.26 -35.64 23.09
CA ASP A 671 21.67 -34.61 23.93
C ASP A 671 22.69 -33.48 24.17
N ALA A 672 22.29 -32.26 23.80
CA ALA A 672 23.07 -31.03 23.99
C ALA A 672 22.32 -30.02 24.88
N THR A 673 21.35 -30.47 25.69
CA THR A 673 20.53 -29.61 26.54
C THR A 673 21.41 -28.68 27.40
N GLY A 674 21.12 -27.38 27.33
CA GLY A 674 21.87 -26.33 28.03
C GLY A 674 23.21 -25.92 27.39
N ASN A 675 23.64 -26.54 26.28
CA ASN A 675 24.96 -26.33 25.68
C ASN A 675 24.87 -25.86 24.22
N LYS A 676 25.86 -25.07 23.76
CA LYS A 676 25.93 -24.61 22.36
C LYS A 676 26.62 -25.66 21.48
N ILE A 677 26.13 -25.81 20.24
CA ILE A 677 26.82 -26.56 19.18
C ILE A 677 27.51 -25.55 18.26
N GLU A 678 28.83 -25.47 18.35
CA GLU A 678 29.65 -24.50 17.62
C GLU A 678 30.22 -25.08 16.32
N ASN A 679 30.77 -24.23 15.45
CA ASN A 679 31.36 -24.60 14.14
C ASN A 679 30.40 -25.31 13.15
N VAL A 680 29.08 -25.18 13.34
CA VAL A 680 28.07 -25.65 12.37
C VAL A 680 28.20 -24.89 11.06
N LYS A 681 28.69 -25.56 10.01
CA LYS A 681 28.71 -25.04 8.63
C LYS A 681 27.26 -24.86 8.16
N ALA A 682 27.02 -23.84 7.33
CA ALA A 682 25.68 -23.55 6.81
C ALA A 682 25.09 -24.77 6.07
N GLY A 683 23.94 -25.24 6.55
CA GLY A 683 23.20 -26.38 5.99
C GLY A 683 22.38 -26.02 4.76
N THR A 684 21.92 -27.01 4.01
CA THR A 684 21.05 -26.81 2.85
C THR A 684 19.66 -26.33 3.30
N VAL A 685 19.15 -25.24 2.71
CA VAL A 685 17.79 -24.74 3.01
C VAL A 685 16.84 -25.20 1.91
N SER A 686 16.09 -26.27 2.17
CA SER A 686 15.04 -26.81 1.30
C SER A 686 13.97 -27.53 2.13
N GLN A 687 12.81 -27.82 1.53
CA GLN A 687 11.71 -28.54 2.21
C GLN A 687 12.05 -29.98 2.62
N THR A 688 13.14 -30.55 2.08
CA THR A 688 13.57 -31.95 2.28
C THR A 688 14.92 -32.07 2.99
N SER A 689 15.50 -30.95 3.45
CA SER A 689 16.81 -30.96 4.10
C SER A 689 16.74 -31.53 5.51
N GLY A 690 17.69 -32.41 5.82
CA GLY A 690 17.99 -32.87 7.19
C GLY A 690 19.21 -32.19 7.81
N ASP A 691 19.76 -31.16 7.15
CA ASP A 691 20.92 -30.43 7.66
C ASP A 691 20.54 -29.51 8.82
N ALA A 692 21.39 -29.44 9.86
CA ALA A 692 21.27 -28.40 10.87
C ALA A 692 21.62 -27.04 10.28
N ILE A 693 20.71 -26.05 10.42
CA ILE A 693 21.01 -24.65 10.09
C ILE A 693 21.82 -23.98 11.20
N ASN A 694 22.64 -23.00 10.84
CA ASN A 694 23.40 -22.21 11.82
C ASN A 694 22.79 -20.82 12.05
N GLY A 695 23.27 -20.13 13.10
CA GLY A 695 22.76 -18.81 13.49
C GLY A 695 22.83 -17.76 12.38
N ALA A 696 23.83 -17.79 11.50
CA ALA A 696 23.94 -16.86 10.38
C ALA A 696 22.84 -17.06 9.31
N GLN A 697 22.32 -18.29 9.16
CA GLN A 697 21.20 -18.58 8.27
C GLN A 697 19.87 -18.11 8.85
N LEU A 698 19.65 -18.31 10.15
CA LEU A 698 18.47 -17.78 10.85
C LEU A 698 18.50 -16.25 10.85
N TRP A 699 19.65 -15.65 11.19
CA TRP A 699 19.87 -14.20 11.17
C TRP A 699 19.61 -13.59 9.79
N LYS A 700 20.00 -14.25 8.69
CA LYS A 700 19.69 -13.80 7.32
C LYS A 700 18.18 -13.75 7.07
N THR A 701 17.43 -14.74 7.57
CA THR A 701 15.96 -14.77 7.46
C THR A 701 15.32 -13.68 8.32
N SER A 702 15.71 -13.55 9.59
CA SER A 702 15.22 -12.50 10.50
C SER A 702 15.55 -11.09 9.98
N SER A 703 16.74 -10.89 9.41
CA SER A 703 17.15 -9.63 8.76
C SER A 703 16.30 -9.31 7.54
N SER A 704 15.92 -10.32 6.76
CA SER A 704 14.97 -10.15 5.65
C SER A 704 13.61 -9.68 6.18
N VAL A 705 13.07 -10.30 7.23
CA VAL A 705 11.78 -9.90 7.83
C VAL A 705 11.85 -8.46 8.37
N ALA A 706 12.90 -8.11 9.11
CA ALA A 706 13.12 -6.74 9.59
C ALA A 706 13.18 -5.73 8.44
N ALA A 707 13.91 -6.03 7.35
CA ALA A 707 13.98 -5.16 6.18
C ALA A 707 12.63 -4.98 5.47
N HIS A 708 11.78 -6.02 5.43
CA HIS A 708 10.43 -5.94 4.83
C HIS A 708 9.43 -5.19 5.71
N LEU A 709 9.59 -5.18 7.04
CA LEU A 709 8.82 -4.31 7.95
C LEU A 709 9.26 -2.84 7.80
N GLY A 710 10.56 -2.60 7.57
CA GLY A 710 11.11 -1.27 7.36
C GLY A 710 10.97 -0.39 8.62
N GLY A 711 10.82 0.93 8.44
CA GLY A 711 10.58 1.86 9.54
C GLY A 711 11.70 1.92 10.60
N GLY A 712 12.91 1.44 10.29
CA GLY A 712 14.02 1.31 11.26
C GLY A 712 14.12 -0.05 11.96
N SER A 713 13.25 -1.02 11.64
CA SER A 713 13.32 -2.39 12.17
C SER A 713 14.69 -3.04 11.87
N SER A 714 15.23 -3.73 12.85
CA SER A 714 16.52 -4.43 12.83
C SER A 714 16.42 -5.74 13.59
N VAL A 715 17.32 -6.69 13.35
CA VAL A 715 17.52 -7.81 14.30
C VAL A 715 18.44 -7.32 15.42
N ASN A 716 18.02 -7.54 16.66
CA ASN A 716 18.70 -7.12 17.88
C ASN A 716 19.71 -8.18 18.35
N PRO A 717 20.65 -7.82 19.26
CA PRO A 717 21.60 -8.78 19.85
C PRO A 717 20.97 -9.89 20.73
N ASP A 718 19.67 -9.84 20.99
CA ASP A 718 18.87 -10.86 21.69
C ASP A 718 18.01 -11.71 20.73
N ASP A 719 18.36 -11.70 19.43
CA ASP A 719 17.65 -12.34 18.31
C ASP A 719 16.21 -11.85 18.06
N SER A 720 15.71 -10.85 18.81
CA SER A 720 14.41 -10.22 18.56
C SER A 720 14.47 -9.29 17.33
N ILE A 721 13.31 -9.02 16.71
CA ILE A 721 13.20 -7.95 15.70
C ILE A 721 12.70 -6.69 16.41
N SER A 722 13.47 -5.59 16.32
CA SER A 722 13.04 -4.30 16.83
C SER A 722 11.81 -3.80 16.09
N ALA A 723 10.89 -3.19 16.83
CA ALA A 723 9.63 -2.72 16.26
C ALA A 723 9.88 -1.60 15.23
N PRO A 724 9.16 -1.57 14.10
CA PRO A 724 9.21 -0.47 13.14
C PRO A 724 8.79 0.85 13.81
N THR A 725 9.04 1.98 13.16
CA THR A 725 8.51 3.29 13.55
C THR A 725 7.95 4.00 12.34
N TYR A 726 6.63 3.96 12.18
CA TYR A 726 5.90 4.72 11.16
C TYR A 726 5.43 6.05 11.75
N LYS A 727 5.66 7.18 11.06
CA LYS A 727 5.29 8.52 11.52
C LYS A 727 4.40 9.21 10.49
N PHE A 728 3.18 9.58 10.88
CA PHE A 728 2.22 10.20 9.97
C PHE A 728 1.92 11.64 10.40
N LYS A 729 2.40 12.61 9.59
CA LYS A 729 2.37 14.05 9.90
C LYS A 729 0.99 14.61 10.28
N TYR A 730 -0.08 14.05 9.71
CA TYR A 730 -1.46 14.54 9.89
C TYR A 730 -2.34 13.60 10.72
N VAL A 731 -1.75 12.59 11.38
CA VAL A 731 -2.49 11.61 12.20
C VAL A 731 -2.06 11.76 13.66
N ASN A 732 -2.58 12.80 14.31
CA ASN A 732 -2.38 13.10 15.74
C ASN A 732 -0.91 13.11 16.22
N GLY A 733 0.07 13.33 15.33
CA GLY A 733 1.50 13.34 15.64
C GLY A 733 2.09 11.98 16.07
N GLY A 734 1.34 10.89 15.95
CA GLY A 734 1.73 9.59 16.50
C GLY A 734 2.93 8.94 15.81
N SER A 735 3.74 8.24 16.60
CA SER A 735 4.69 7.23 16.11
C SER A 735 4.08 5.85 16.37
N TYR A 736 3.91 5.06 15.32
CA TYR A 736 3.22 3.77 15.34
C TYR A 736 4.23 2.65 15.16
N ASN A 737 4.24 1.69 16.09
CA ASN A 737 5.26 0.65 16.18
C ASN A 737 4.80 -0.75 15.72
N THR A 738 3.60 -0.85 15.16
CA THR A 738 3.15 -2.02 14.40
C THR A 738 2.51 -1.57 13.08
N VAL A 739 2.45 -2.48 12.10
CA VAL A 739 1.73 -2.24 10.83
C VAL A 739 0.23 -2.05 11.07
N GLY A 740 -0.35 -2.78 12.03
CA GLY A 740 -1.78 -2.70 12.35
C GLY A 740 -2.19 -1.35 12.95
N ASP A 741 -1.44 -0.86 13.94
CA ASP A 741 -1.69 0.43 14.56
C ASP A 741 -1.49 1.59 13.58
N ALA A 742 -0.47 1.48 12.72
CA ALA A 742 -0.20 2.44 11.66
C ALA A 742 -1.38 2.56 10.68
N LEU A 743 -1.92 1.44 10.22
CA LEU A 743 -3.08 1.42 9.31
C LEU A 743 -4.37 1.89 10.01
N SER A 744 -4.62 1.47 11.26
CA SER A 744 -5.79 1.93 12.03
C SER A 744 -5.76 3.43 12.31
N ALA A 745 -4.58 4.02 12.46
CA ALA A 745 -4.43 5.46 12.63
C ALA A 745 -4.75 6.23 11.34
N VAL A 746 -4.26 5.75 10.19
CA VAL A 746 -4.55 6.32 8.87
C VAL A 746 -6.06 6.24 8.55
N ASP A 747 -6.71 5.12 8.84
CA ASP A 747 -8.16 4.92 8.69
C ASP A 747 -8.98 5.96 9.46
N LYS A 748 -8.67 6.17 10.75
CA LYS A 748 -9.31 7.21 11.58
C LYS A 748 -9.18 8.61 10.98
N GLN A 749 -8.04 8.94 10.35
CA GLN A 749 -7.83 10.24 9.73
C GLN A 749 -8.61 10.40 8.42
N PHE A 750 -8.84 9.32 7.65
CA PHE A 750 -9.78 9.37 6.52
C PHE A 750 -11.22 9.64 7.01
N GLY A 751 -11.63 9.07 8.14
CA GLY A 751 -12.91 9.39 8.80
C GLY A 751 -13.04 10.88 9.18
N ASN A 752 -11.99 11.50 9.71
CA ASN A 752 -11.97 12.93 10.02
C ASN A 752 -12.15 13.79 8.76
N VAL A 753 -11.42 13.48 7.68
CA VAL A 753 -11.52 14.21 6.39
C VAL A 753 -12.92 14.08 5.79
N TYR A 754 -13.54 12.90 5.87
CA TYR A 754 -14.92 12.68 5.41
C TYR A 754 -15.92 13.63 6.09
N ASN A 755 -15.81 13.79 7.41
CA ASN A 755 -16.67 14.69 8.18
C ASN A 755 -16.46 16.17 7.81
N GLN A 756 -15.21 16.62 7.70
CA GLN A 756 -14.88 18.00 7.30
C GLN A 756 -15.35 18.34 5.87
N MET A 757 -15.34 17.36 4.96
CA MET A 757 -15.94 17.52 3.62
C MET A 757 -17.47 17.62 3.66
N GLY A 758 -18.13 17.08 4.70
CA GLY A 758 -19.54 17.29 4.98
C GLY A 758 -19.84 18.71 5.45
N GLU A 759 -19.08 19.22 6.42
CA GLU A 759 -19.19 20.59 6.94
C GLU A 759 -18.96 21.64 5.83
N LEU A 760 -17.88 21.49 5.07
CA LEU A 760 -17.56 22.36 3.93
C LEU A 760 -18.68 22.35 2.87
N ARG A 761 -19.30 21.20 2.61
CA ARG A 761 -20.46 21.09 1.71
C ARG A 761 -21.68 21.84 2.29
N GLY A 762 -21.84 21.88 3.61
CA GLY A 762 -22.79 22.75 4.30
C GLY A 762 -22.51 24.22 4.01
N SER A 763 -21.35 24.74 4.42
CA SER A 763 -21.00 26.16 4.24
C SER A 763 -21.04 26.63 2.78
N ILE A 764 -20.70 25.78 1.81
CA ILE A 764 -20.83 26.13 0.38
C ILE A 764 -22.30 26.22 -0.06
N LYS A 765 -23.22 25.43 0.51
CA LYS A 765 -24.65 25.61 0.26
C LYS A 765 -25.12 26.97 0.78
N THR A 766 -24.79 27.30 2.03
CA THR A 766 -25.19 28.56 2.66
C THR A 766 -24.61 29.76 1.91
N THR A 767 -23.31 29.73 1.60
CA THR A 767 -22.63 30.71 0.75
C THR A 767 -23.32 30.87 -0.61
N GLY A 768 -23.72 29.76 -1.24
CA GLY A 768 -24.45 29.77 -2.51
C GLY A 768 -25.85 30.40 -2.42
N ALA A 769 -26.60 30.13 -1.35
CA ALA A 769 -27.91 30.71 -1.11
C ALA A 769 -27.81 32.21 -0.79
N LEU A 770 -26.91 32.58 0.13
CA LEU A 770 -26.58 33.95 0.53
C LEU A 770 -26.17 34.81 -0.68
N GLY A 771 -25.26 34.30 -1.51
CA GLY A 771 -24.82 34.96 -2.74
C GLY A 771 -25.92 35.02 -3.81
N SER A 772 -26.74 33.98 -3.93
CA SER A 772 -27.91 34.01 -4.83
C SER A 772 -28.90 35.10 -4.41
N ALA A 773 -29.18 35.24 -3.11
CA ALA A 773 -30.09 36.23 -2.56
C ALA A 773 -29.59 37.66 -2.84
N LEU A 774 -28.29 37.93 -2.57
CA LEU A 774 -27.66 39.20 -2.92
C LEU A 774 -27.67 39.47 -4.42
N SER A 775 -27.49 38.45 -5.26
CA SER A 775 -27.53 38.60 -6.73
C SER A 775 -28.93 38.96 -7.25
N ALA A 776 -29.99 38.66 -6.51
CA ALA A 776 -31.37 39.02 -6.84
C ALA A 776 -31.73 40.48 -6.49
N LEU A 777 -30.87 41.20 -5.78
CA LEU A 777 -30.99 42.64 -5.54
C LEU A 777 -30.73 43.40 -6.86
N LYS A 778 -31.79 43.62 -7.64
CA LYS A 778 -31.73 44.32 -8.94
C LYS A 778 -32.26 45.75 -8.79
N PRO A 779 -31.40 46.78 -8.93
CA PRO A 779 -31.88 48.16 -8.96
C PRO A 779 -32.68 48.42 -10.24
N MET A 780 -33.77 49.15 -10.10
CA MET A 780 -34.61 49.65 -11.18
C MET A 780 -33.89 50.77 -11.96
N GLN A 781 -34.39 51.12 -13.14
CA GLN A 781 -33.80 52.17 -13.97
C GLN A 781 -33.71 53.52 -13.23
N TYR A 782 -32.78 54.36 -13.67
CA TYR A 782 -32.51 55.66 -13.07
C TYR A 782 -33.73 56.58 -13.13
N ASP A 783 -34.23 56.96 -11.95
CA ASP A 783 -35.18 58.05 -11.79
C ASP A 783 -34.47 59.29 -11.17
N PRO A 784 -34.61 60.49 -11.76
CA PRO A 784 -33.94 61.70 -11.27
C PRO A 784 -34.66 62.41 -10.11
N VAL A 785 -35.85 61.96 -9.68
CA VAL A 785 -36.53 62.42 -8.45
C VAL A 785 -36.55 61.36 -7.35
N GLU A 786 -36.49 60.07 -7.69
CA GLU A 786 -36.37 58.95 -6.75
C GLU A 786 -35.04 58.16 -6.95
N PRO A 787 -33.87 58.77 -6.64
CA PRO A 787 -32.57 58.15 -6.88
C PRO A 787 -32.24 56.99 -5.92
N SER A 788 -32.98 56.84 -4.81
CA SER A 788 -32.75 55.86 -3.76
C SER A 788 -33.78 54.72 -3.83
N GLN A 789 -33.31 53.48 -3.72
CA GLN A 789 -34.13 52.27 -3.87
C GLN A 789 -33.83 51.26 -2.76
N ILE A 790 -34.87 50.62 -2.22
CA ILE A 790 -34.75 49.45 -1.33
C ILE A 790 -35.13 48.21 -2.13
N MET A 791 -34.34 47.15 -1.99
CA MET A 791 -34.47 45.89 -2.73
C MET A 791 -34.61 44.73 -1.73
N ALA A 792 -35.40 43.72 -2.08
CA ALA A 792 -35.43 42.44 -1.38
C ALA A 792 -35.17 41.32 -2.39
N GLY A 793 -34.38 40.31 -1.99
CA GLY A 793 -33.99 39.20 -2.85
C GLY A 793 -34.03 37.88 -2.10
N PHE A 794 -34.67 36.86 -2.67
CA PHE A 794 -34.63 35.50 -2.12
C PHE A 794 -33.62 34.65 -2.90
N GLY A 795 -32.82 33.87 -2.19
CA GLY A 795 -31.81 32.98 -2.77
C GLY A 795 -31.97 31.56 -2.27
N ALA A 796 -31.88 30.60 -3.18
CA ALA A 796 -31.94 29.18 -2.86
C ALA A 796 -30.81 28.44 -3.59
N TYR A 797 -30.10 27.57 -2.88
CA TYR A 797 -29.01 26.78 -3.47
C TYR A 797 -28.90 25.39 -2.82
N LYS A 798 -29.15 24.34 -3.61
CA LYS A 798 -29.04 22.91 -3.21
C LYS A 798 -29.73 22.57 -1.85
N GLY A 799 -30.94 23.11 -1.68
CA GLY A 799 -31.81 22.89 -0.50
C GLY A 799 -31.61 23.89 0.64
N GLU A 800 -30.67 24.83 0.51
CA GLU A 800 -30.41 25.89 1.49
C GLU A 800 -31.02 27.22 1.03
N TYR A 801 -31.49 28.04 1.97
CA TYR A 801 -32.29 29.24 1.69
C TYR A 801 -31.77 30.47 2.44
N ALA A 802 -31.78 31.61 1.76
CA ALA A 802 -31.41 32.90 2.32
C ALA A 802 -32.32 34.04 1.83
N LEU A 803 -32.54 35.03 2.70
CA LEU A 803 -33.19 36.29 2.39
C LEU A 803 -32.14 37.41 2.36
N ALA A 804 -32.23 38.29 1.37
CA ALA A 804 -31.40 39.48 1.21
C ALA A 804 -32.24 40.75 1.27
N LEU A 805 -31.67 41.78 1.87
CA LEU A 805 -32.15 43.16 1.82
C LEU A 805 -31.02 44.05 1.28
N GLY A 806 -31.36 44.97 0.40
CA GLY A 806 -30.41 45.81 -0.32
C GLY A 806 -30.86 47.25 -0.45
N PHE A 807 -29.88 48.12 -0.68
CA PHE A 807 -30.07 49.53 -0.95
C PHE A 807 -29.24 49.93 -2.17
N ALA A 808 -29.82 50.72 -3.06
CA ALA A 808 -29.12 51.33 -4.20
C ALA A 808 -29.40 52.83 -4.24
N HIS A 809 -28.41 53.60 -4.64
CA HIS A 809 -28.52 55.05 -4.81
C HIS A 809 -27.80 55.51 -6.08
N TYR A 810 -28.54 56.13 -6.97
CA TYR A 810 -28.02 56.77 -8.18
C TYR A 810 -27.52 58.17 -7.87
N VAL A 811 -26.19 58.33 -7.80
CA VAL A 811 -25.55 59.65 -7.66
C VAL A 811 -25.72 60.47 -8.95
N LYS A 812 -25.76 59.79 -10.11
CA LYS A 812 -26.01 60.35 -11.46
C LYS A 812 -26.65 59.28 -12.35
N GLU A 813 -27.17 59.66 -13.53
CA GLU A 813 -27.70 58.71 -14.54
C GLU A 813 -26.68 57.61 -14.87
N ASP A 814 -25.41 57.98 -14.95
CA ASP A 814 -24.27 57.15 -15.36
C ASP A 814 -23.49 56.54 -14.19
N PHE A 815 -23.81 56.86 -12.93
CA PHE A 815 -23.10 56.36 -11.74
C PHE A 815 -24.02 56.04 -10.56
N MET A 816 -23.93 54.79 -10.09
CA MET A 816 -24.74 54.24 -9.00
C MET A 816 -23.86 53.50 -7.99
N VAL A 817 -24.24 53.64 -6.71
CA VAL A 817 -23.70 52.86 -5.60
C VAL A 817 -24.78 51.91 -5.08
N HIS A 818 -24.41 50.71 -4.68
CA HIS A 818 -25.33 49.77 -4.02
C HIS A 818 -24.64 48.98 -2.92
N ALA A 819 -25.43 48.50 -1.97
CA ALA A 819 -25.00 47.59 -0.92
C ALA A 819 -26.16 46.65 -0.53
N GLY A 820 -25.84 45.54 0.11
CA GLY A 820 -26.83 44.58 0.57
C GLY A 820 -26.27 43.61 1.59
N VAL A 821 -27.19 43.03 2.35
CA VAL A 821 -26.92 41.97 3.32
C VAL A 821 -27.87 40.81 3.07
N SER A 822 -27.42 39.59 3.31
CA SER A 822 -28.26 38.40 3.30
C SER A 822 -28.00 37.52 4.51
N VAL A 823 -29.02 36.75 4.91
CA VAL A 823 -28.99 35.82 6.04
C VAL A 823 -29.69 34.52 5.66
N SER A 824 -29.15 33.38 6.09
CA SER A 824 -29.74 32.06 5.89
C SER A 824 -30.68 31.67 7.04
N HIS A 825 -31.50 30.64 6.83
CA HIS A 825 -32.31 30.07 7.93
C HIS A 825 -31.47 29.41 9.03
N HIS A 826 -30.19 29.09 8.75
CA HIS A 826 -29.19 28.67 9.73
C HIS A 826 -28.45 29.83 10.43
N GLY A 827 -28.75 31.10 10.11
CA GLY A 827 -28.20 32.27 10.78
C GLY A 827 -26.82 32.74 10.29
N GLU A 828 -26.24 32.07 9.29
CA GLU A 828 -25.05 32.59 8.59
C GLU A 828 -25.45 33.81 7.75
N SER A 829 -24.51 34.74 7.51
CA SER A 829 -24.79 35.99 6.79
C SER A 829 -23.66 36.41 5.84
N MET A 830 -24.02 37.19 4.82
CA MET A 830 -23.10 37.74 3.83
C MET A 830 -23.46 39.21 3.52
N ALA A 831 -22.49 40.01 3.10
CA ALA A 831 -22.72 41.38 2.66
C ALA A 831 -22.03 41.66 1.31
N ASN A 832 -22.58 42.58 0.53
CA ASN A 832 -21.92 43.16 -0.64
C ASN A 832 -22.01 44.69 -0.64
N ALA A 833 -21.06 45.31 -1.35
CA ALA A 833 -21.08 46.72 -1.71
C ALA A 833 -20.48 46.84 -3.12
N GLY A 834 -21.01 47.73 -3.94
CA GLY A 834 -20.68 47.82 -5.35
C GLY A 834 -20.86 49.22 -5.94
N LEU A 835 -20.01 49.51 -6.92
CA LEU A 835 -20.05 50.71 -7.75
C LEU A 835 -20.43 50.31 -9.18
N THR A 836 -21.19 51.12 -9.89
CA THR A 836 -21.66 50.78 -11.24
C THR A 836 -21.66 52.02 -12.13
N TRP A 837 -20.92 51.95 -13.24
CA TRP A 837 -20.83 52.99 -14.26
C TRP A 837 -21.46 52.54 -15.58
N LYS A 838 -22.15 53.44 -16.28
CA LYS A 838 -22.63 53.21 -17.65
C LYS A 838 -21.61 53.74 -18.66
N ILE A 839 -21.13 52.88 -19.55
CA ILE A 839 -20.11 53.23 -20.57
C ILE A 839 -20.70 53.03 -21.97
N GLY A 840 -20.53 54.01 -22.85
CA GLY A 840 -21.01 54.00 -24.24
C GLY A 840 -20.45 55.17 -25.05
N ARG A 841 -20.50 55.10 -26.38
CA ARG A 841 -19.99 56.17 -27.26
C ARG A 841 -20.90 57.41 -27.19
N LYS A 842 -20.31 58.58 -27.44
CA LYS A 842 -20.97 59.88 -27.22
C LYS A 842 -21.71 60.41 -28.46
N GLU A 843 -21.32 59.96 -29.66
CA GLU A 843 -21.84 60.45 -30.94
C GLU A 843 -23.38 60.38 -31.04
N ASP A 844 -24.00 59.26 -30.63
CA ASP A 844 -25.47 59.09 -30.68
C ASP A 844 -26.24 59.93 -29.65
N LYS A 845 -25.58 60.44 -28.58
CA LYS A 845 -26.25 61.20 -27.52
C LYS A 845 -26.50 62.67 -27.87
N GLU A 846 -25.79 63.24 -28.85
CA GLU A 846 -25.86 64.68 -29.16
C GLU A 846 -26.89 65.03 -30.24
N GLY A 847 -27.24 64.08 -31.12
CA GLY A 847 -28.33 64.23 -32.09
C GLY A 847 -29.75 64.28 -31.48
N ILE A 848 -29.91 63.95 -30.20
CA ILE A 848 -31.21 63.92 -29.52
C ILE A 848 -31.50 65.30 -28.87
N PRO A 849 -32.61 65.98 -29.23
CA PRO A 849 -33.02 67.23 -28.58
C PRO A 849 -33.17 67.06 -27.06
N ALA A 850 -32.72 68.05 -26.27
CA ALA A 850 -32.58 67.93 -24.82
C ALA A 850 -33.87 67.47 -24.08
N ARG A 851 -35.05 67.79 -24.62
CA ARG A 851 -36.37 67.36 -24.11
C ARG A 851 -36.60 65.83 -24.13
N TYR A 852 -35.94 65.09 -25.02
CA TYR A 852 -36.08 63.63 -25.17
C TYR A 852 -34.92 62.84 -24.52
N ARG A 853 -33.92 63.50 -23.94
CA ARG A 853 -32.77 62.82 -23.29
C ARG A 853 -33.08 62.17 -21.94
N LYS A 854 -34.30 62.32 -21.40
CA LYS A 854 -34.74 61.76 -20.10
C LYS A 854 -35.43 60.39 -20.19
N GLY A 855 -35.04 59.55 -21.15
CA GLY A 855 -35.53 58.17 -21.28
C GLY A 855 -37.01 58.03 -21.67
N PRO A 856 -37.51 56.78 -21.79
CA PRO A 856 -38.82 56.49 -22.40
C PRO A 856 -40.04 56.90 -21.56
N MET A 857 -39.92 57.10 -20.24
CA MET A 857 -41.06 57.51 -19.41
C MET A 857 -41.41 59.01 -19.50
N ASN A 858 -40.45 59.87 -19.85
CA ASN A 858 -40.68 61.32 -19.81
C ASN A 858 -41.52 61.86 -21.00
N SER A 859 -41.68 61.08 -22.08
CA SER A 859 -42.57 61.45 -23.20
C SER A 859 -44.04 61.45 -22.78
N VAL A 860 -44.49 60.39 -22.10
CA VAL A 860 -45.86 60.25 -21.60
C VAL A 860 -46.15 61.30 -20.53
N TYR A 861 -45.20 61.52 -19.61
CA TYR A 861 -45.38 62.49 -18.51
C TYR A 861 -45.46 63.94 -19.00
N VAL A 862 -44.71 64.32 -20.05
CA VAL A 862 -44.85 65.65 -20.68
C VAL A 862 -46.21 65.79 -21.34
N MET A 863 -46.68 64.78 -22.08
CA MET A 863 -47.98 64.83 -22.77
C MET A 863 -49.17 64.90 -21.79
N GLN A 864 -49.10 64.19 -20.66
CA GLN A 864 -50.09 64.31 -19.58
C GLN A 864 -50.03 65.68 -18.88
N LYS A 865 -48.82 66.23 -18.70
CA LYS A 865 -48.63 67.55 -18.09
C LYS A 865 -49.12 68.69 -19.01
N GLU A 866 -48.97 68.57 -20.32
CA GLU A 866 -49.54 69.51 -21.30
C GLU A 866 -51.07 69.51 -21.24
N ASN A 867 -51.73 68.35 -21.22
CA ASN A 867 -53.18 68.25 -21.01
C ASN A 867 -53.63 68.87 -19.67
N ALA A 868 -52.93 68.59 -18.57
CA ALA A 868 -53.24 69.14 -17.25
C ALA A 868 -53.02 70.67 -17.19
N GLN A 869 -51.97 71.19 -17.85
CA GLN A 869 -51.70 72.63 -17.89
C GLN A 869 -52.67 73.38 -18.81
N LEU A 870 -53.16 72.77 -19.89
CA LEU A 870 -54.25 73.31 -20.72
C LEU A 870 -55.55 73.41 -19.91
N GLN A 871 -55.95 72.35 -19.19
CA GLN A 871 -57.14 72.38 -18.32
C GLN A 871 -56.99 73.41 -17.18
N ALA A 872 -55.80 73.50 -16.57
CA ALA A 872 -55.53 74.49 -15.54
C ALA A 872 -55.53 75.94 -16.08
N GLN A 873 -55.05 76.18 -17.30
CA GLN A 873 -55.14 77.50 -17.94
C GLN A 873 -56.60 77.91 -18.14
N VAL A 874 -57.44 77.04 -18.72
CA VAL A 874 -58.88 77.31 -18.91
C VAL A 874 -59.56 77.65 -17.58
N ALA A 875 -59.41 76.80 -16.55
CA ALA A 875 -60.01 77.05 -15.24
C ALA A 875 -59.48 78.33 -14.54
N SER A 876 -58.20 78.68 -14.73
CA SER A 876 -57.63 79.92 -14.20
C SER A 876 -58.16 81.17 -14.92
N MET A 877 -58.48 81.05 -16.20
CA MET A 877 -58.94 82.13 -17.06
C MET A 877 -60.43 82.42 -16.81
N GLU A 878 -61.26 81.38 -16.65
CA GLU A 878 -62.63 81.50 -16.14
C GLU A 878 -62.66 82.18 -14.77
N LYS A 879 -61.86 81.69 -13.81
CA LYS A 879 -61.80 82.24 -12.45
C LYS A 879 -61.27 83.67 -12.39
N THR A 880 -60.41 84.07 -13.33
CA THR A 880 -59.92 85.45 -13.44
C THR A 880 -61.00 86.38 -13.99
N ASN A 881 -61.74 85.95 -15.03
CA ASN A 881 -62.86 86.71 -15.57
C ASN A 881 -63.98 86.92 -14.53
N SER A 882 -64.32 85.89 -13.75
CA SER A 882 -65.31 86.01 -12.65
C SER A 882 -64.85 87.00 -11.58
N ARG A 883 -63.62 86.88 -11.08
CA ARG A 883 -63.10 87.80 -10.05
C ARG A 883 -62.99 89.25 -10.55
N GLN A 884 -62.64 89.46 -11.82
CA GLN A 884 -62.62 90.81 -12.40
C GLN A 884 -64.03 91.42 -12.51
N ALA A 885 -65.07 90.61 -12.75
CA ALA A 885 -66.45 91.10 -12.71
C ALA A 885 -66.89 91.51 -11.28
N GLU A 886 -66.49 90.74 -10.27
CA GLU A 886 -66.78 91.03 -8.86
C GLU A 886 -66.02 92.26 -8.35
N GLU A 887 -64.71 92.36 -8.60
CA GLU A 887 -63.88 93.52 -8.21
C GLU A 887 -64.35 94.84 -8.85
N ILE A 888 -64.91 94.79 -10.07
CA ILE A 888 -65.51 95.96 -10.74
C ILE A 888 -66.86 96.36 -10.10
N ALA A 889 -67.62 95.40 -9.56
CA ALA A 889 -68.85 95.69 -8.81
C ALA A 889 -68.55 96.30 -7.43
N GLU A 890 -67.61 95.71 -6.69
CA GLU A 890 -67.20 96.19 -5.36
C GLU A 890 -66.52 97.55 -5.41
N MET A 891 -65.67 97.84 -6.41
CA MET A 891 -65.09 99.18 -6.58
C MET A 891 -66.17 100.26 -6.80
N LYS A 892 -67.24 99.96 -7.55
CA LYS A 892 -68.35 100.92 -7.76
C LYS A 892 -69.17 101.16 -6.50
N ALA A 893 -69.39 100.13 -5.67
CA ALA A 893 -70.03 100.29 -4.37
C ALA A 893 -69.16 101.11 -3.41
N SER A 894 -67.87 100.75 -3.31
CA SER A 894 -66.88 101.40 -2.44
C SER A 894 -66.69 102.88 -2.77
N GLN A 895 -66.56 103.26 -4.06
CA GLN A 895 -66.43 104.66 -4.46
C GLN A 895 -67.64 105.50 -4.05
N LYS A 896 -68.86 104.96 -4.17
CA LYS A 896 -70.08 105.68 -3.77
C LYS A 896 -70.13 105.90 -2.25
N GLU A 897 -69.88 104.85 -1.45
CA GLU A 897 -69.88 104.99 0.01
C GLU A 897 -68.75 105.92 0.49
N MET A 898 -67.61 105.93 -0.19
CA MET A 898 -66.47 106.81 0.13
C MET A 898 -66.79 108.28 -0.13
N GLN A 899 -67.50 108.61 -1.21
CA GLN A 899 -68.00 109.97 -1.46
C GLN A 899 -69.00 110.42 -0.39
N GLU A 900 -70.01 109.59 -0.09
CA GLU A 900 -71.01 109.91 0.94
C GLU A 900 -70.39 110.06 2.34
N ARG A 901 -69.37 109.24 2.68
CA ARG A 901 -68.59 109.38 3.92
C ARG A 901 -67.72 110.63 3.93
N MET A 902 -67.07 111.02 2.84
CA MET A 902 -66.24 112.22 2.78
C MET A 902 -67.06 113.50 2.96
N GLU A 903 -68.20 113.65 2.28
CA GLU A 903 -69.05 114.81 2.52
C GLU A 903 -69.59 114.85 3.96
N ARG A 904 -69.88 113.70 4.58
CA ARG A 904 -70.27 113.63 5.99
C ARG A 904 -69.14 114.05 6.93
N LEU A 905 -67.90 113.65 6.66
CA LEU A 905 -66.74 114.08 7.44
C LEU A 905 -66.48 115.59 7.29
N GLU A 906 -66.47 116.14 6.07
CA GLU A 906 -66.25 117.59 5.89
C GLU A 906 -67.32 118.42 6.60
N ARG A 907 -68.60 118.04 6.49
CA ARG A 907 -69.70 118.73 7.19
C ARG A 907 -69.55 118.65 8.71
N LEU A 908 -69.07 117.53 9.26
CA LEU A 908 -68.85 117.37 10.71
C LEU A 908 -67.57 118.06 11.22
N LEU A 909 -66.48 118.09 10.45
CA LEU A 909 -65.22 118.72 10.88
C LEU A 909 -65.24 120.25 10.75
N ARG A 910 -65.97 120.81 9.77
CA ARG A 910 -66.25 122.25 9.72
C ARG A 910 -67.20 122.69 10.84
N ALA A 911 -68.27 121.92 11.12
CA ALA A 911 -69.23 122.25 12.18
C ALA A 911 -68.66 122.12 13.61
N SER A 912 -67.57 121.38 13.82
CA SER A 912 -66.91 121.21 15.13
C SER A 912 -65.70 122.12 15.37
N GLY A 913 -65.42 123.05 14.45
CA GLY A 913 -64.37 124.07 14.61
C GLY A 913 -62.94 123.55 14.66
N LYS A 914 -62.69 122.31 14.20
CA LYS A 914 -61.37 121.64 14.27
C LYS A 914 -60.58 121.64 12.95
N ILE A 915 -61.17 122.11 11.86
CA ILE A 915 -60.47 122.41 10.58
C ILE A 915 -60.95 123.79 10.07
N LYS A 916 -60.04 124.52 9.41
CA LYS A 916 -60.32 125.78 8.69
C LYS A 916 -60.70 125.50 7.23
#